data_AF-A0A8J4QXC6-F1
#
_entry.id   AF-A0A8J4QXC6-F1
#
_cell.length_a   1.000
_cell.length_b   1.000
_cell.length_c   1.000
_cell.angle_alpha   90.00
_cell.angle_beta   90.00
_cell.angle_gamma   90.00
#
_symmetry.space_group_name_H-M   'P 1'
#
loop_
_entity.id
_entity.type
_entity.pdbx_description
1 polymer ?
#
loop_
_entity_poly.entity_id
_entity_poly.type
_entity_poly.pdbx_seq_one_letter_code
_entity_poly.pdbx_strand_id
1 'polypeptide(L)'
;MGHGNSKFIRVQDDHEVPVLSRTSEQGALKRAAGVAEETGRSFKAKVLRRVFSEDFEKEKNKILDPRGKTISHWSKFYLFACLIALFVDPLFLLSPIIRAETCVDKGKTLQIILTIIRSLVDVFYVIQIFVKFHTAYIAPSSRVFGRGELVIDHTKVAMRYLRRDFWIDIMAALPLPQVLTWVVIPNLKGSVLRVQKNAMWFIMMFQYLPRVFLIYPLSSQIIDTSGFVTESAWTGAAYNLMLYLLASHVSGAWWYILAIERQEACWRSACSLESSCQYGYFDCGTVNDASRTNWFSSTNVTSLCVPNATGPNFYQYGIFADAVNSNVIGSLFFNKYFYCLWWGLRNLSSTGQNLSTSTYIGEVTFTIFVSTLGLFLFALLIGNMQRYLQSATLRLEEWRIRRTDTEQWMHHRQLPPQLKQSIRQYDQYKWLATRGVDEEALLNGLPMDLRREIKRHLCLSLVRGVPLFNQMDETMLDAICERLKPALCTKGMFLVREGDTINQMIFIIRGHLDSFTTDGGRTGFFNSCRIGSGDFCGEELLTWALDPRPNVILPSSTRTVKAITEVEAFALVAEDLKFVASQFRRLHSKQLRHTFRFYSHQWRTWAACFIQAAWRRHKKLKEMAELGAREHGRPPKNSFWMRYAETLLERNRSRRLVNNSAESSSGVVSLLQKPTEPDFD
;
A
#
# COMPACT_ATOMS: atom_id res chain seq x y z
N MET A 1 21.07 45.41 -0.49
CA MET A 1 22.49 45.68 -0.16
C MET A 1 23.16 44.35 0.18
N GLY A 2 24.32 44.05 -0.44
CA GLY A 2 25.26 42.93 -0.15
C GLY A 2 24.75 41.52 -0.50
N HIS A 3 25.16 40.80 -1.56
CA HIS A 3 26.48 40.25 -1.96
C HIS A 3 27.16 39.32 -0.94
N GLY A 4 27.48 38.08 -1.35
CA GLY A 4 28.35 37.17 -0.61
C GLY A 4 28.37 35.70 -1.05
N ASN A 5 28.77 35.41 -2.29
CA ASN A 5 29.19 34.08 -2.75
C ASN A 5 30.50 33.64 -2.07
N SER A 6 30.64 32.36 -1.73
CA SER A 6 31.97 31.73 -1.59
C SER A 6 32.28 30.90 -2.83
N LYS A 7 33.44 31.17 -3.46
CA LYS A 7 34.04 30.33 -4.50
C LYS A 7 35.37 29.81 -3.98
N PHE A 8 35.56 28.51 -4.16
CA PHE A 8 36.82 27.81 -4.01
C PHE A 8 37.83 28.23 -5.08
N ILE A 9 39.08 28.27 -4.63
CA ILE A 9 40.32 28.58 -5.36
C ILE A 9 40.68 27.41 -6.30
N ARG A 10 41.16 27.72 -7.51
CA ARG A 10 42.07 26.84 -8.27
C ARG A 10 43.17 27.68 -8.92
N VAL A 11 44.38 27.16 -8.82
CA VAL A 11 45.68 27.74 -9.13
C VAL A 11 45.96 27.82 -10.65
N GLN A 12 46.79 28.81 -10.96
CA GLN A 12 47.43 29.34 -12.17
C GLN A 12 48.03 28.35 -13.18
N ASP A 13 48.07 28.75 -14.47
CA ASP A 13 49.32 29.11 -15.16
C ASP A 13 49.05 29.90 -16.47
N ASP A 14 49.94 30.86 -16.74
CA ASP A 14 49.87 31.96 -17.71
C ASP A 14 50.51 31.63 -19.09
N HIS A 15 50.04 32.28 -20.18
CA HIS A 15 50.83 33.12 -21.11
C HIS A 15 50.08 33.51 -22.43
N GLU A 16 50.57 34.60 -23.05
CA GLU A 16 49.88 35.60 -23.89
C GLU A 16 49.80 35.36 -25.43
N VAL A 17 48.67 35.79 -26.04
CA VAL A 17 48.36 36.62 -27.27
C VAL A 17 49.51 36.86 -28.31
N PRO A 18 49.33 36.86 -29.68
CA PRO A 18 48.30 37.62 -30.41
C PRO A 18 47.69 37.09 -31.74
N VAL A 19 46.65 37.84 -32.13
CA VAL A 19 45.78 37.87 -33.31
C VAL A 19 46.49 37.78 -34.67
N LEU A 20 45.93 36.96 -35.59
CA LEU A 20 46.04 37.18 -37.04
C LEU A 20 44.68 37.02 -37.73
N SER A 21 44.22 38.10 -38.35
CA SER A 21 43.04 38.19 -39.20
C SER A 21 43.25 37.52 -40.57
N ARG A 22 42.20 36.85 -41.11
CA ARG A 22 41.68 37.10 -42.48
C ARG A 22 40.52 36.15 -42.84
N THR A 23 39.31 36.68 -42.63
CA THR A 23 38.19 36.68 -43.58
C THR A 23 38.27 35.73 -44.79
N SER A 24 37.68 34.54 -44.66
CA SER A 24 37.03 33.81 -45.78
C SER A 24 36.10 32.66 -45.34
N GLU A 25 35.94 32.38 -44.04
CA GLU A 25 35.08 31.27 -43.57
C GLU A 25 33.71 31.70 -43.03
N GLN A 26 33.44 33.00 -42.87
CA GLN A 26 32.20 33.48 -42.23
C GLN A 26 30.92 33.29 -43.08
N GLY A 27 31.04 33.06 -44.39
CA GLY A 27 29.89 32.80 -45.27
C GLY A 27 29.39 31.35 -45.21
N ALA A 28 30.31 30.38 -45.09
CA ALA A 28 29.98 28.95 -45.01
C ALA A 28 29.54 28.55 -43.60
N LEU A 29 30.17 29.11 -42.56
CA LEU A 29 29.81 28.83 -41.17
C LEU A 29 28.43 29.37 -40.79
N LYS A 30 27.97 30.50 -41.38
CA LYS A 30 26.62 31.04 -41.12
C LYS A 30 25.50 30.19 -41.76
N ARG A 31 25.74 29.56 -42.91
CA ARG A 31 24.78 28.61 -43.52
C ARG A 31 24.73 27.29 -42.75
N ALA A 32 25.88 26.78 -42.31
CA ALA A 32 25.93 25.57 -41.48
C ALA A 32 25.35 25.80 -40.07
N ALA A 33 25.59 26.97 -39.47
CA ALA A 33 25.01 27.37 -38.18
C ALA A 33 23.50 27.61 -38.29
N GLY A 34 23.00 28.21 -39.38
CA GLY A 34 21.56 28.36 -39.62
C GLY A 34 20.83 27.02 -39.77
N VAL A 35 21.43 26.06 -40.49
CA VAL A 35 20.87 24.70 -40.65
C VAL A 35 21.00 23.88 -39.36
N ALA A 36 22.09 24.02 -38.60
CA ALA A 36 22.28 23.39 -37.29
C ALA A 36 21.35 23.98 -36.21
N GLU A 37 21.04 25.29 -36.29
CA GLU A 37 20.10 25.95 -35.39
C GLU A 37 18.64 25.64 -35.77
N GLU A 38 18.29 25.52 -37.06
CA GLU A 38 16.97 25.04 -37.49
C GLU A 38 16.74 23.56 -37.16
N THR A 39 17.72 22.69 -37.41
CA THR A 39 17.66 21.27 -37.03
C THR A 39 17.69 21.11 -35.51
N GLY A 40 18.47 21.91 -34.78
CA GLY A 40 18.50 21.94 -33.31
C GLY A 40 17.23 22.49 -32.67
N ARG A 41 16.60 23.52 -33.27
CA ARG A 41 15.25 24.00 -32.88
C ARG A 41 14.17 22.99 -33.23
N SER A 42 14.26 22.32 -34.39
CA SER A 42 13.36 21.23 -34.78
C SER A 42 13.49 20.04 -33.82
N PHE A 43 14.70 19.65 -33.43
CA PHE A 43 14.96 18.60 -32.44
C PHE A 43 14.50 19.01 -31.05
N LYS A 44 14.79 20.23 -30.57
CA LYS A 44 14.23 20.76 -29.31
C LYS A 44 12.71 20.81 -29.34
N ALA A 45 12.09 21.24 -30.44
CA ALA A 45 10.64 21.25 -30.62
C ALA A 45 10.05 19.83 -30.77
N LYS A 46 10.84 18.83 -31.19
CA LYS A 46 10.45 17.41 -31.23
C LYS A 46 10.61 16.73 -29.87
N VAL A 47 11.60 17.17 -29.08
CA VAL A 47 11.87 16.77 -27.69
C VAL A 47 10.82 17.38 -26.75
N LEU A 48 10.40 18.63 -26.95
CA LEU A 48 9.32 19.27 -26.16
C LEU A 48 7.93 18.66 -26.40
N ARG A 49 7.73 17.82 -27.43
CA ARG A 49 6.45 17.14 -27.67
C ARG A 49 6.23 15.90 -26.81
N ARG A 50 7.25 15.51 -26.05
CA ARG A 50 7.25 14.33 -25.20
C ARG A 50 7.94 14.63 -23.88
N VAL A 51 7.20 14.55 -22.78
CA VAL A 51 7.68 14.97 -21.47
C VAL A 51 7.33 13.90 -20.44
N PHE A 52 8.19 13.68 -19.45
CA PHE A 52 7.88 12.85 -18.29
C PHE A 52 6.95 13.60 -17.34
N SER A 53 6.12 12.89 -16.55
CA SER A 53 5.16 13.53 -15.64
C SER A 53 5.83 14.47 -14.63
N GLU A 54 7.07 14.18 -14.25
CA GLU A 54 7.86 14.97 -13.29
C GLU A 54 8.32 16.33 -13.86
N ASP A 55 8.53 16.40 -15.19
CA ASP A 55 8.93 17.63 -15.89
C ASP A 55 7.72 18.44 -16.41
N PHE A 56 6.51 17.86 -16.32
CA PHE A 56 5.27 18.46 -16.81
C PHE A 56 4.89 19.75 -16.07
N GLU A 57 5.28 19.90 -14.79
CA GLU A 57 4.97 21.11 -14.01
C GLU A 57 5.59 22.39 -14.59
N LYS A 58 6.59 22.29 -15.49
CA LYS A 58 7.22 23.44 -16.15
C LYS A 58 6.47 23.96 -17.38
N GLU A 59 5.57 23.17 -18.00
CA GLU A 59 4.79 23.59 -19.18
C GLU A 59 3.29 23.74 -18.85
N LYS A 60 2.96 24.79 -18.09
CA LYS A 60 1.57 25.13 -17.80
C LYS A 60 0.91 25.80 -19.03
N ASN A 61 -0.23 25.27 -19.50
CA ASN A 61 -1.52 26.01 -19.60
C ASN A 61 -2.59 25.44 -20.55
N LYS A 62 -2.41 24.32 -21.28
CA LYS A 62 -3.46 23.85 -22.24
C LYS A 62 -3.85 22.37 -22.20
N ILE A 63 -3.08 21.52 -21.55
CA ILE A 63 -3.29 20.07 -21.54
C ILE A 63 -3.29 19.56 -20.09
N LEU A 64 -4.16 18.59 -19.83
CA LEU A 64 -4.33 17.94 -18.54
C LEU A 64 -3.49 16.67 -18.48
N ASP A 65 -2.76 16.49 -17.37
CA ASP A 65 -2.05 15.25 -17.08
C ASP A 65 -3.06 14.16 -16.66
N PRO A 66 -3.11 13.00 -17.34
CA PRO A 66 -3.96 11.88 -16.96
C PRO A 66 -3.68 11.33 -15.55
N ARG A 67 -2.47 11.54 -14.99
CA ARG A 67 -2.09 11.15 -13.61
C ARG A 67 -2.34 12.26 -12.59
N GLY A 68 -2.79 13.44 -13.03
CA GLY A 68 -3.04 14.58 -12.16
C GLY A 68 -4.25 14.38 -11.23
N LYS A 69 -4.20 14.99 -10.05
CA LYS A 69 -5.31 14.96 -9.07
C LYS A 69 -6.63 15.49 -9.66
N THR A 70 -6.57 16.49 -10.54
CA THR A 70 -7.77 17.07 -11.18
C THR A 70 -8.52 16.06 -12.05
N ILE A 71 -7.80 15.32 -12.91
CA ILE A 71 -8.41 14.28 -13.76
C ILE A 71 -8.94 13.13 -12.92
N SER A 72 -8.24 12.75 -11.85
CA SER A 72 -8.71 11.71 -10.93
C SER A 72 -10.04 12.10 -10.26
N HIS A 73 -10.16 13.30 -9.70
CA HIS A 73 -11.42 13.78 -9.11
C HIS A 73 -12.54 13.89 -10.17
N TRP A 74 -12.24 14.47 -11.34
CA TRP A 74 -13.20 14.57 -12.43
C TRP A 74 -13.71 13.19 -12.87
N SER A 75 -12.83 12.20 -13.01
CA SER A 75 -13.20 10.83 -13.39
C SER A 75 -14.14 10.19 -12.37
N LYS A 76 -13.96 10.45 -11.07
CA LYS A 76 -14.88 9.99 -10.01
C LYS A 76 -16.25 10.68 -10.11
N PHE A 77 -16.30 11.99 -10.30
CA PHE A 77 -17.56 12.73 -10.50
C PHE A 77 -18.30 12.28 -11.77
N TYR A 78 -17.57 12.08 -12.87
CA TYR A 78 -18.13 11.60 -14.12
C TYR A 78 -18.67 10.17 -13.99
N LEU A 79 -17.99 9.27 -13.28
CA LEU A 79 -18.50 7.93 -12.97
C LEU A 79 -19.83 8.00 -12.21
N PHE A 80 -19.91 8.85 -11.19
CA PHE A 80 -21.14 9.06 -10.42
C PHE A 80 -22.29 9.60 -11.30
N ALA A 81 -22.01 10.58 -12.16
CA ALA A 81 -22.98 11.09 -13.13
C ALA A 81 -23.45 9.98 -14.11
N CYS A 82 -22.56 9.10 -14.56
CA CYS A 82 -22.90 7.96 -15.40
C CYS A 82 -23.86 7.00 -14.68
N LEU A 83 -23.60 6.68 -13.40
CA LEU A 83 -24.49 5.82 -12.61
C LEU A 83 -25.89 6.45 -12.42
N ILE A 84 -25.96 7.76 -12.20
CA ILE A 84 -27.25 8.48 -12.16
C ILE A 84 -27.96 8.39 -13.50
N ALA A 85 -27.27 8.60 -14.62
CA ALA A 85 -27.87 8.47 -15.95
C ALA A 85 -28.49 7.10 -16.17
N LEU A 86 -27.75 6.03 -15.85
CA LEU A 86 -28.24 4.66 -15.99
C LEU A 86 -29.43 4.35 -15.06
N PHE A 87 -29.52 5.01 -13.91
CA PHE A 87 -30.67 4.87 -13.02
C PHE A 87 -31.90 5.62 -13.53
N VAL A 88 -31.73 6.79 -14.14
CA VAL A 88 -32.83 7.64 -14.62
C VAL A 88 -33.43 7.11 -15.92
N ASP A 89 -32.62 6.58 -16.83
CA ASP A 89 -33.06 6.14 -18.18
C ASP A 89 -34.23 5.12 -18.13
N PRO A 90 -34.22 4.05 -17.30
CA PRO A 90 -35.33 3.09 -17.24
C PRO A 90 -36.61 3.66 -16.58
N LEU A 91 -36.53 4.74 -15.80
CA LEU A 91 -37.72 5.36 -15.20
C LEU A 91 -38.69 5.91 -16.25
N PHE A 92 -38.22 6.24 -17.45
CA PHE A 92 -39.07 6.63 -18.57
C PHE A 92 -40.01 5.49 -19.01
N LEU A 93 -39.64 4.22 -18.81
CA LEU A 93 -40.49 3.06 -19.07
C LEU A 93 -41.63 2.95 -18.04
N LEU A 94 -41.44 3.52 -16.85
CA LEU A 94 -42.46 3.58 -15.80
C LEU A 94 -43.41 4.78 -16.00
N SER A 95 -43.30 5.55 -17.08
CA SER A 95 -44.14 6.73 -17.28
C SER A 95 -45.62 6.42 -17.52
N PRO A 96 -45.98 5.45 -18.41
CA PRO A 96 -47.38 5.19 -18.70
C PRO A 96 -48.10 4.63 -17.48
N ILE A 97 -49.37 4.96 -17.32
CA ILE A 97 -50.21 4.47 -16.22
C ILE A 97 -51.59 4.11 -16.75
N ILE A 98 -52.18 3.04 -16.23
CA ILE A 98 -53.54 2.65 -16.58
C ILE A 98 -54.51 3.28 -15.58
N ARG A 99 -55.54 3.96 -16.11
CA ARG A 99 -56.63 4.52 -15.30
C ARG A 99 -57.79 3.54 -15.19
N ALA A 100 -58.65 3.73 -14.18
CA ALA A 100 -59.81 2.88 -13.92
C ALA A 100 -60.76 2.75 -15.12
N GLU A 101 -60.80 3.74 -16.01
CA GLU A 101 -61.64 3.76 -17.21
C GLU A 101 -61.04 3.00 -18.41
N THR A 102 -60.15 2.03 -18.18
CA THR A 102 -59.46 1.23 -19.23
C THR A 102 -58.77 2.07 -20.30
N CYS A 103 -58.05 3.10 -19.87
CA CYS A 103 -57.28 3.93 -20.78
C CYS A 103 -55.83 4.06 -20.30
N VAL A 104 -54.92 4.31 -21.24
CA VAL A 104 -53.50 4.54 -20.98
C VAL A 104 -53.23 6.04 -20.94
N ASP A 105 -52.78 6.53 -19.78
CA ASP A 105 -52.27 7.88 -19.58
C ASP A 105 -50.75 7.85 -19.77
N LYS A 106 -50.24 8.79 -20.58
CA LYS A 106 -48.82 8.89 -20.97
C LYS A 106 -47.91 9.31 -19.80
N GLY A 107 -48.48 9.88 -18.74
CA GLY A 107 -47.74 10.28 -17.54
C GLY A 107 -46.82 11.48 -17.76
N LYS A 108 -47.34 12.53 -18.41
CA LYS A 108 -46.59 13.74 -18.82
C LYS A 108 -45.77 14.37 -17.69
N THR A 109 -46.34 14.47 -16.49
CA THR A 109 -45.66 15.08 -15.32
C THR A 109 -44.35 14.36 -14.97
N LEU A 110 -44.36 13.03 -14.95
CA LEU A 110 -43.16 12.24 -14.67
C LEU A 110 -42.12 12.41 -15.78
N GLN A 111 -42.55 12.38 -17.05
CA GLN A 111 -41.66 12.58 -18.19
C GLN A 111 -40.95 13.95 -18.13
N ILE A 112 -41.67 15.03 -17.78
CA ILE A 112 -41.07 16.35 -17.63
C ILE A 112 -39.97 16.34 -16.55
N ILE A 113 -40.26 15.81 -15.36
CA ILE A 113 -39.29 15.73 -14.26
C ILE A 113 -38.06 14.92 -14.68
N LEU A 114 -38.26 13.75 -15.28
CA LEU A 114 -37.17 12.89 -15.74
C LEU A 114 -36.33 13.58 -16.82
N THR A 115 -36.93 14.30 -17.78
CA THR A 115 -36.18 15.05 -18.80
C THR A 115 -35.33 16.17 -18.22
N ILE A 116 -35.78 16.86 -17.16
CA ILE A 116 -34.99 17.90 -16.48
C ILE A 116 -33.75 17.28 -15.84
N ILE A 117 -33.94 16.26 -14.99
CA ILE A 117 -32.83 15.55 -14.33
C ILE A 117 -31.86 15.01 -15.38
N ARG A 118 -32.40 14.41 -16.44
CA ARG A 118 -31.61 13.80 -17.49
C ARG A 118 -30.76 14.81 -18.26
N SER A 119 -31.31 15.98 -18.55
CA SER A 119 -30.60 17.06 -19.24
C SER A 119 -29.45 17.63 -18.40
N LEU A 120 -29.61 17.71 -17.07
CA LEU A 120 -28.51 18.09 -16.17
C LEU A 120 -27.36 17.08 -16.22
N VAL A 121 -27.68 15.79 -16.30
CA VAL A 121 -26.66 14.73 -16.38
C VAL A 121 -25.98 14.69 -17.75
N ASP A 122 -26.68 15.00 -18.84
CA ASP A 122 -26.10 15.08 -20.19
C ASP A 122 -24.95 16.10 -20.31
N VAL A 123 -24.99 17.19 -19.54
CA VAL A 123 -23.91 18.19 -19.49
C VAL A 123 -22.57 17.54 -19.13
N PHE A 124 -22.55 16.56 -18.21
CA PHE A 124 -21.33 15.88 -17.82
C PHE A 124 -20.70 15.06 -18.95
N TYR A 125 -21.51 14.46 -19.84
CA TYR A 125 -21.02 13.74 -21.02
C TYR A 125 -20.37 14.70 -22.02
N VAL A 126 -20.96 15.89 -22.22
CA VAL A 126 -20.39 16.93 -23.09
C VAL A 126 -19.06 17.44 -22.51
N ILE A 127 -19.00 17.72 -21.21
CA ILE A 127 -17.76 18.13 -20.54
C ILE A 127 -16.71 17.01 -20.65
N GLN A 128 -17.09 15.73 -20.52
CA GLN A 128 -16.15 14.62 -20.64
C GLN A 128 -15.51 14.55 -22.04
N ILE A 129 -16.29 14.77 -23.11
CA ILE A 129 -15.75 14.85 -24.47
C ILE A 129 -14.69 15.96 -24.55
N PHE A 130 -14.99 17.15 -24.00
CA PHE A 130 -14.05 18.25 -23.94
C PHE A 130 -12.78 17.89 -23.15
N VAL A 131 -12.91 17.28 -21.97
CA VAL A 131 -11.78 16.85 -21.14
C VAL A 131 -10.90 15.85 -21.89
N LYS A 132 -11.47 14.88 -22.62
CA LYS A 132 -10.69 13.90 -23.40
C LYS A 132 -9.89 14.53 -24.55
N PHE A 133 -10.41 15.56 -25.22
CA PHE A 133 -9.63 16.33 -26.21
C PHE A 133 -8.45 17.10 -25.58
N HIS A 134 -8.57 17.45 -24.31
CA HIS A 134 -7.56 18.20 -23.56
C HIS A 134 -6.67 17.34 -22.65
N THR A 135 -6.80 16.01 -22.65
CA THR A 135 -6.01 15.13 -21.79
C THR A 135 -4.88 14.45 -22.56
N ALA A 136 -3.65 14.54 -22.05
CA ALA A 136 -2.51 13.85 -22.64
C ALA A 136 -2.66 12.32 -22.52
N TYR A 137 -1.98 11.57 -23.39
CA TYR A 137 -1.94 10.11 -23.28
C TYR A 137 -0.52 9.61 -23.09
N ILE A 138 -0.40 8.44 -22.45
CA ILE A 138 0.88 7.74 -22.28
C ILE A 138 1.17 6.90 -23.54
N ALA A 139 2.35 7.06 -24.13
CA ALA A 139 2.75 6.34 -25.34
C ALA A 139 2.85 4.82 -25.07
N PRO A 140 2.22 3.94 -25.88
CA PRO A 140 2.23 2.49 -25.63
C PRO A 140 3.64 1.88 -25.54
N SER A 141 4.58 2.36 -26.36
CA SER A 141 5.99 1.93 -26.37
C SER A 141 6.74 2.25 -25.08
N SER A 142 6.25 3.21 -24.28
CA SER A 142 6.87 3.65 -23.03
C SER A 142 6.27 3.01 -21.79
N ARG A 143 5.25 2.14 -21.94
CA ARG A 143 4.62 1.41 -20.83
C ARG A 143 5.53 0.35 -20.20
N VAL A 144 6.50 -0.15 -20.95
CA VAL A 144 7.39 -1.26 -20.53
C VAL A 144 8.34 -0.87 -19.38
N PHE A 145 8.64 0.42 -19.20
CA PHE A 145 9.56 0.91 -18.16
C PHE A 145 8.87 1.59 -16.98
N GLY A 146 7.54 1.46 -16.83
CA GLY A 146 6.78 2.01 -15.70
C GLY A 146 6.69 3.55 -15.62
N ARG A 147 7.58 4.29 -16.29
CA ARG A 147 7.59 5.76 -16.29
C ARG A 147 6.59 6.39 -17.26
N GLY A 148 6.38 5.80 -18.43
CA GLY A 148 5.40 6.25 -19.42
C GLY A 148 5.65 7.69 -19.92
N GLU A 149 6.15 7.83 -21.14
CA GLU A 149 6.35 9.11 -21.81
C GLU A 149 4.98 9.71 -22.21
N LEU A 150 4.69 10.95 -21.79
CA LEU A 150 3.45 11.63 -22.14
C LEU A 150 3.57 12.29 -23.52
N VAL A 151 2.57 12.05 -24.38
CA VAL A 151 2.43 12.77 -25.66
C VAL A 151 1.48 13.94 -25.47
N ILE A 152 2.00 15.15 -25.67
CA ILE A 152 1.31 16.43 -25.41
C ILE A 152 0.89 17.11 -26.73
N ASP A 153 1.19 16.53 -27.88
CA ASP A 153 0.82 17.12 -29.18
C ASP A 153 -0.71 17.06 -29.42
N HIS A 154 -1.38 18.23 -29.40
CA HIS A 154 -2.84 18.38 -29.56
C HIS A 154 -3.38 17.65 -30.79
N THR A 155 -2.66 17.68 -31.91
CA THR A 155 -3.12 17.04 -33.16
C THR A 155 -3.13 15.52 -33.02
N LYS A 156 -2.13 14.95 -32.33
CA LYS A 156 -2.03 13.51 -32.10
C LYS A 156 -3.03 13.04 -31.05
N VAL A 157 -3.27 13.84 -30.01
CA VAL A 157 -4.30 13.58 -28.99
C VAL A 157 -5.68 13.55 -29.64
N ALA A 158 -6.04 14.61 -30.39
CA ALA A 158 -7.33 14.71 -31.07
C ALA A 158 -7.55 13.57 -32.09
N MET A 159 -6.56 13.30 -32.96
CA MET A 159 -6.67 12.24 -33.97
C MET A 159 -6.81 10.85 -33.33
N ARG A 160 -6.07 10.59 -32.25
CA ARG A 160 -6.18 9.33 -31.51
C ARG A 160 -7.57 9.17 -30.89
N TYR A 161 -8.09 10.23 -30.28
CA TYR A 161 -9.41 10.21 -29.63
C TYR A 161 -10.54 10.03 -30.66
N LEU A 162 -10.52 10.79 -31.76
CA LEU A 162 -11.49 10.71 -32.86
C LEU A 162 -11.58 9.30 -33.47
N ARG A 163 -10.45 8.59 -33.57
CA ARG A 163 -10.40 7.26 -34.18
C ARG A 163 -10.86 6.13 -33.24
N ARG A 164 -10.82 6.33 -31.92
CA ARG A 164 -11.09 5.25 -30.94
C ARG A 164 -12.39 5.45 -30.17
N ASP A 165 -12.45 6.50 -29.34
CA ASP A 165 -13.46 6.58 -28.28
C ASP A 165 -14.52 7.65 -28.56
N PHE A 166 -14.23 8.62 -29.42
CA PHE A 166 -15.12 9.76 -29.70
C PHE A 166 -16.53 9.36 -30.15
N TRP A 167 -16.65 8.37 -31.04
CA TRP A 167 -17.94 7.93 -31.56
C TRP A 167 -18.82 7.25 -30.50
N ILE A 168 -18.22 6.59 -29.52
CA ILE A 168 -18.96 5.98 -28.40
C ILE A 168 -19.39 7.08 -27.42
N ASP A 169 -18.51 8.03 -27.13
CA ASP A 169 -18.83 9.14 -26.24
C ASP A 169 -19.93 10.05 -26.82
N ILE A 170 -19.91 10.34 -28.13
CA ILE A 170 -20.96 11.15 -28.75
C ILE A 170 -22.30 10.43 -28.74
N MET A 171 -22.36 9.13 -29.04
CA MET A 171 -23.59 8.34 -28.95
C MET A 171 -24.15 8.35 -27.53
N ALA A 172 -23.29 8.20 -26.52
CA ALA A 172 -23.68 8.27 -25.12
C ALA A 172 -24.16 9.67 -24.68
N ALA A 173 -23.72 10.75 -25.35
CA ALA A 173 -24.06 12.13 -25.03
C ALA A 173 -25.34 12.66 -25.71
N LEU A 174 -25.92 11.93 -26.68
CA LEU A 174 -27.11 12.39 -27.41
C LEU A 174 -28.34 12.48 -26.48
N PRO A 175 -29.12 13.58 -26.49
CA PRO A 175 -30.31 13.72 -25.66
C PRO A 175 -31.55 13.02 -26.25
N LEU A 176 -31.43 11.72 -26.57
CA LEU A 176 -32.51 10.97 -27.25
C LEU A 176 -33.82 10.88 -26.43
N PRO A 177 -33.81 10.67 -25.09
CA PRO A 177 -35.04 10.67 -24.29
C PRO A 177 -35.78 12.00 -24.34
N GLN A 178 -35.05 13.12 -24.40
CA GLN A 178 -35.62 14.46 -24.49
C GLN A 178 -36.26 14.69 -25.87
N VAL A 179 -35.57 14.32 -26.95
CA VAL A 179 -36.14 14.38 -28.31
C VAL A 179 -37.40 13.51 -28.42
N LEU A 180 -37.37 12.30 -27.87
CA LEU A 180 -38.53 11.42 -27.84
C LEU A 180 -39.72 12.07 -27.11
N THR A 181 -39.48 12.64 -25.93
CA THR A 181 -40.53 13.22 -25.08
C THR A 181 -41.14 14.49 -25.66
N TRP A 182 -40.31 15.40 -26.16
CA TRP A 182 -40.73 16.76 -26.54
C TRP A 182 -41.05 16.90 -28.03
N VAL A 183 -40.45 16.08 -28.90
CA VAL A 183 -40.60 16.19 -30.36
C VAL A 183 -41.42 15.04 -30.91
N VAL A 184 -41.12 13.79 -30.53
CA VAL A 184 -41.73 12.63 -31.17
C VAL A 184 -43.11 12.31 -30.58
N ILE A 185 -43.21 12.08 -29.26
CA ILE A 185 -44.48 11.70 -28.59
C ILE A 185 -45.63 12.68 -28.87
N PRO A 186 -45.45 14.01 -28.82
CA PRO A 186 -46.55 14.96 -29.05
C PRO A 186 -47.07 14.96 -30.49
N ASN A 187 -46.22 14.60 -31.47
CA ASN A 187 -46.55 14.68 -32.90
C ASN A 187 -47.05 13.35 -33.50
N LEU A 188 -47.10 12.27 -32.71
CA LEU A 188 -47.55 10.96 -33.18
C LEU A 188 -49.08 10.82 -33.13
N LYS A 189 -49.67 10.41 -34.24
CA LYS A 189 -51.06 9.94 -34.33
C LYS A 189 -51.06 8.40 -34.27
N GLY A 190 -51.65 7.80 -33.23
CA GLY A 190 -51.77 6.33 -33.08
C GLY A 190 -51.37 5.79 -31.70
N SER A 191 -51.00 4.51 -31.61
CA SER A 191 -50.58 3.84 -30.35
C SER A 191 -49.27 4.41 -29.82
N VAL A 192 -49.38 5.40 -28.94
CA VAL A 192 -48.23 6.05 -28.31
C VAL A 192 -47.38 5.05 -27.52
N LEU A 193 -47.99 4.02 -26.91
CA LEU A 193 -47.28 3.01 -26.14
C LEU A 193 -46.32 2.17 -27.00
N ARG A 194 -46.77 1.70 -28.18
CA ARG A 194 -45.94 0.89 -29.08
C ARG A 194 -44.76 1.69 -29.63
N VAL A 195 -44.99 2.95 -30.00
CA VAL A 195 -43.91 3.82 -30.49
C VAL A 195 -42.95 4.18 -29.35
N GLN A 196 -43.46 4.49 -28.15
CA GLN A 196 -42.65 4.74 -26.97
C GLN A 196 -41.78 3.53 -26.62
N LYS A 197 -42.34 2.32 -26.56
CA LYS A 197 -41.59 1.08 -26.31
C LYS A 197 -40.47 0.86 -27.34
N ASN A 198 -40.79 0.95 -28.63
CA ASN A 198 -39.81 0.73 -29.70
C ASN A 198 -38.71 1.80 -29.69
N ALA A 199 -39.07 3.06 -29.46
CA ALA A 199 -38.11 4.14 -29.34
C ALA A 199 -37.24 4.00 -28.08
N MET A 200 -37.80 3.56 -26.95
CA MET A 200 -37.04 3.28 -25.74
C MET A 200 -36.11 2.08 -25.90
N TRP A 201 -36.50 1.06 -26.67
CA TRP A 201 -35.60 -0.02 -27.08
C TRP A 201 -34.43 0.49 -27.93
N PHE A 202 -34.72 1.38 -28.89
CA PHE A 202 -33.67 2.04 -29.68
C PHE A 202 -32.72 2.86 -28.79
N ILE A 203 -33.25 3.66 -27.86
CA ILE A 203 -32.47 4.42 -26.88
C ILE A 203 -31.61 3.48 -26.02
N MET A 204 -32.15 2.33 -25.60
CA MET A 204 -31.40 1.31 -24.87
C MET A 204 -30.17 0.83 -25.66
N MET A 205 -30.33 0.55 -26.96
CA MET A 205 -29.23 0.06 -27.80
C MET A 205 -28.18 1.13 -28.13
N PHE A 206 -28.63 2.34 -28.48
CA PHE A 206 -27.73 3.40 -28.99
C PHE A 206 -27.20 4.35 -27.91
N GLN A 207 -27.72 4.30 -26.69
CA GLN A 207 -27.31 5.20 -25.62
C GLN A 207 -27.01 4.47 -24.32
N TYR A 208 -27.93 3.64 -23.83
CA TYR A 208 -27.74 2.96 -22.54
C TYR A 208 -26.57 1.96 -22.58
N LEU A 209 -26.51 1.08 -23.58
CA LEU A 209 -25.42 0.12 -23.73
C LEU A 209 -24.05 0.78 -23.93
N PRO A 210 -23.88 1.79 -24.80
CA PRO A 210 -22.65 2.57 -24.87
C PRO A 210 -22.21 3.16 -23.53
N ARG A 211 -23.15 3.66 -22.71
CA ARG A 211 -22.82 4.19 -21.37
C ARG A 211 -22.31 3.12 -20.43
N VAL A 212 -22.93 1.94 -20.42
CA VAL A 212 -22.43 0.79 -19.65
C VAL A 212 -21.03 0.41 -20.11
N PHE A 213 -20.79 0.38 -21.43
CA PHE A 213 -19.48 0.09 -21.99
C PHE A 213 -18.41 1.12 -21.58
N LEU A 214 -18.77 2.41 -21.50
CA LEU A 214 -17.86 3.48 -21.06
C LEU A 214 -17.47 3.39 -19.58
N ILE A 215 -18.32 2.81 -18.73
CA ILE A 215 -18.02 2.62 -17.30
C ILE A 215 -16.89 1.61 -17.09
N TYR A 216 -16.77 0.58 -17.94
CA TYR A 216 -15.73 -0.44 -17.77
C TYR A 216 -14.30 0.12 -17.85
N PRO A 217 -13.85 0.81 -18.92
CA PRO A 217 -12.50 1.37 -18.98
C PRO A 217 -12.29 2.49 -17.95
N LEU A 218 -13.33 3.28 -17.65
CA LEU A 218 -13.27 4.33 -16.63
C LEU A 218 -13.03 3.76 -15.24
N SER A 219 -13.79 2.74 -14.86
CA SER A 219 -13.63 2.06 -13.57
C SER A 219 -12.28 1.37 -13.46
N SER A 220 -11.81 0.69 -14.51
CA SER A 220 -10.44 0.13 -14.55
C SER A 220 -9.39 1.21 -14.31
N GLN A 221 -9.47 2.34 -15.02
CA GLN A 221 -8.50 3.44 -14.86
C GLN A 221 -8.53 4.00 -13.42
N ILE A 222 -9.70 4.17 -12.82
CA ILE A 222 -9.84 4.68 -11.45
C ILE A 222 -9.25 3.67 -10.43
N ILE A 223 -9.49 2.38 -10.63
CA ILE A 223 -8.95 1.31 -9.79
C ILE A 223 -7.42 1.31 -9.87
N ASP A 224 -6.86 1.34 -11.08
CA ASP A 224 -5.41 1.28 -11.29
C ASP A 224 -4.66 2.54 -10.80
N THR A 225 -5.28 3.72 -10.87
CA THR A 225 -4.59 5.00 -10.55
C THR A 225 -4.78 5.46 -9.12
N SER A 226 -5.96 5.26 -8.55
CA SER A 226 -6.30 5.80 -7.22
C SER A 226 -6.51 4.72 -6.18
N GLY A 227 -6.61 3.45 -6.60
CA GLY A 227 -7.02 2.38 -5.69
C GLY A 227 -8.34 2.70 -5.00
N PHE A 228 -9.22 3.54 -5.55
CA PHE A 228 -10.45 4.02 -4.88
C PHE A 228 -11.38 2.86 -4.44
N VAL A 229 -11.33 1.74 -5.16
CA VAL A 229 -12.05 0.50 -4.82
C VAL A 229 -11.25 -0.39 -3.84
N THR A 230 -9.94 -0.17 -3.71
CA THR A 230 -9.01 -0.88 -2.82
C THR A 230 -8.68 -0.10 -1.53
N GLU A 231 -9.03 1.19 -1.43
CA GLU A 231 -8.90 1.98 -0.19
C GLU A 231 -9.76 1.38 0.93
N SER A 232 -10.95 0.87 0.57
CA SER A 232 -11.82 0.12 1.46
C SER A 232 -12.51 -0.99 0.66
N ALA A 233 -12.36 -2.24 1.13
CA ALA A 233 -13.06 -3.39 0.57
C ALA A 233 -14.59 -3.18 0.47
N TRP A 234 -15.16 -2.34 1.36
CA TRP A 234 -16.57 -1.99 1.36
C TRP A 234 -17.00 -1.11 0.18
N THR A 235 -16.12 -0.24 -0.32
CA THR A 235 -16.40 0.61 -1.49
C THR A 235 -16.57 -0.25 -2.74
N GLY A 236 -15.70 -1.26 -2.92
CA GLY A 236 -15.83 -2.24 -4.00
C GLY A 236 -17.08 -3.10 -3.88
N ALA A 237 -17.42 -3.51 -2.65
CA ALA A 237 -18.65 -4.25 -2.39
C ALA A 237 -19.90 -3.46 -2.78
N ALA A 238 -20.00 -2.22 -2.28
CA ALA A 238 -21.12 -1.32 -2.56
C ALA A 238 -21.27 -1.01 -4.06
N TYR A 239 -20.16 -0.80 -4.77
CA TYR A 239 -20.17 -0.55 -6.21
C TYR A 239 -20.75 -1.72 -7.01
N ASN A 240 -20.31 -2.96 -6.72
CA ASN A 240 -20.84 -4.15 -7.41
C ASN A 240 -22.31 -4.41 -7.06
N LEU A 241 -22.71 -4.18 -5.80
CA LEU A 241 -24.11 -4.26 -5.39
C LEU A 241 -24.97 -3.23 -6.13
N MET A 242 -24.48 -1.99 -6.28
CA MET A 242 -25.17 -0.94 -7.04
C MET A 242 -25.42 -1.35 -8.49
N LEU A 243 -24.40 -1.91 -9.17
CA LEU A 243 -24.56 -2.41 -10.55
C LEU A 243 -25.59 -3.54 -10.65
N TYR A 244 -25.63 -4.43 -9.66
CA TYR A 244 -26.63 -5.50 -9.59
C TYR A 244 -28.05 -4.95 -9.36
N LEU A 245 -28.22 -4.00 -8.45
CA LEU A 245 -29.48 -3.32 -8.20
C LEU A 245 -29.96 -2.56 -9.45
N LEU A 246 -29.03 -1.96 -10.21
CA LEU A 246 -29.33 -1.27 -11.45
C LEU A 246 -29.83 -2.22 -12.55
N ALA A 247 -29.20 -3.38 -12.71
CA ALA A 247 -29.68 -4.40 -13.65
C ALA A 247 -31.08 -4.91 -13.29
N SER A 248 -31.36 -5.06 -11.99
CA SER A 248 -32.71 -5.37 -11.49
C SER A 248 -33.70 -4.26 -11.83
N HIS A 249 -33.33 -3.02 -11.57
CA HIS A 249 -34.14 -1.86 -11.89
C HIS A 249 -34.54 -1.81 -13.37
N VAL A 250 -33.59 -2.06 -14.28
CA VAL A 250 -33.83 -2.15 -15.73
C VAL A 250 -34.79 -3.30 -16.06
N SER A 251 -34.55 -4.49 -15.51
CA SER A 251 -35.37 -5.68 -15.78
C SER A 251 -36.82 -5.48 -15.31
N GLY A 252 -37.01 -4.89 -14.13
CA GLY A 252 -38.33 -4.55 -13.61
C GLY A 252 -39.05 -3.47 -14.42
N ALA A 253 -38.33 -2.45 -14.90
CA ALA A 253 -38.91 -1.40 -15.74
C ALA A 253 -39.36 -1.94 -17.11
N TRP A 254 -38.58 -2.85 -17.71
CA TRP A 254 -38.99 -3.57 -18.92
C TRP A 254 -40.20 -4.47 -18.69
N TRP A 255 -40.22 -5.20 -17.58
CA TRP A 255 -41.39 -6.01 -17.21
C TRP A 255 -42.66 -5.14 -17.08
N TYR A 256 -42.57 -3.97 -16.46
CA TYR A 256 -43.70 -3.04 -16.32
C TYR A 256 -44.29 -2.58 -17.64
N ILE A 257 -43.45 -2.07 -18.57
CA ILE A 257 -43.95 -1.56 -19.85
C ILE A 257 -44.53 -2.70 -20.72
N LEU A 258 -43.91 -3.90 -20.66
CA LEU A 258 -44.43 -5.08 -21.33
C LEU A 258 -45.75 -5.56 -20.71
N ALA A 259 -45.95 -5.39 -19.40
CA ALA A 259 -47.23 -5.66 -18.76
C ALA A 259 -48.35 -4.73 -19.27
N ILE A 260 -48.06 -3.43 -19.42
CA ILE A 260 -49.02 -2.49 -20.01
C ILE A 260 -49.30 -2.84 -21.47
N GLU A 261 -48.27 -3.21 -22.26
CA GLU A 261 -48.48 -3.67 -23.64
C GLU A 261 -49.35 -4.92 -23.70
N ARG A 262 -49.18 -5.87 -22.77
CA ARG A 262 -50.04 -7.05 -22.68
C ARG A 262 -51.47 -6.70 -22.31
N GLN A 263 -51.68 -5.76 -21.39
CA GLN A 263 -53.02 -5.28 -21.05
C GLN A 263 -53.70 -4.62 -22.25
N GLU A 264 -52.98 -3.74 -22.98
CA GLU A 264 -53.50 -3.10 -24.20
C GLU A 264 -53.78 -4.13 -25.30
N ALA A 265 -52.94 -5.16 -25.45
CA ALA A 265 -53.16 -6.24 -26.40
C ALA A 265 -54.43 -7.03 -26.09
N CYS A 266 -54.73 -7.32 -24.82
CA CYS A 266 -56.00 -7.92 -24.42
C CYS A 266 -57.18 -7.02 -24.82
N TRP A 267 -57.12 -5.73 -24.48
CA TRP A 267 -58.17 -4.78 -24.82
C TRP A 267 -58.44 -4.70 -26.32
N ARG A 268 -57.39 -4.69 -27.14
CA ARG A 268 -57.50 -4.70 -28.60
C ARG A 268 -58.11 -5.98 -29.14
N SER A 269 -57.76 -7.14 -28.56
CA SER A 269 -58.38 -8.41 -28.92
C SER A 269 -59.88 -8.42 -28.59
N ALA A 270 -60.27 -7.98 -27.40
CA ALA A 270 -61.68 -7.85 -27.02
C ALA A 270 -62.42 -6.84 -27.91
N CYS A 271 -61.82 -5.68 -28.16
CA CYS A 271 -62.34 -4.64 -29.06
C CYS A 271 -62.58 -5.15 -30.49
N SER A 272 -61.71 -6.03 -31.00
CA SER A 272 -61.85 -6.58 -32.36
C SER A 272 -63.08 -7.49 -32.55
N LEU A 273 -63.68 -7.94 -31.44
CA LEU A 273 -64.91 -8.73 -31.44
C LEU A 273 -66.17 -7.84 -31.43
N GLU A 274 -66.02 -6.53 -31.18
CA GLU A 274 -67.12 -5.57 -31.10
C GLU A 274 -67.16 -4.67 -32.35
N SER A 275 -68.34 -4.43 -32.91
CA SER A 275 -68.49 -3.62 -34.13
C SER A 275 -68.36 -2.10 -33.91
N SER A 276 -68.59 -1.62 -32.68
CA SER A 276 -68.59 -0.20 -32.31
C SER A 276 -67.28 0.28 -31.67
N CYS A 277 -66.32 -0.61 -31.46
CA CYS A 277 -65.08 -0.30 -30.75
C CYS A 277 -64.02 0.30 -31.68
N GLN A 278 -63.34 1.36 -31.20
CA GLN A 278 -62.20 1.97 -31.89
C GLN A 278 -60.96 1.90 -31.00
N TYR A 279 -59.80 1.53 -31.57
CA TYR A 279 -58.54 1.47 -30.81
C TYR A 279 -58.13 2.82 -30.17
N GLY A 280 -58.64 3.93 -30.70
CA GLY A 280 -58.44 5.26 -30.11
C GLY A 280 -59.06 5.41 -28.71
N TYR A 281 -60.12 4.66 -28.40
CA TYR A 281 -60.84 4.75 -27.12
C TYR A 281 -59.99 4.36 -25.90
N PHE A 282 -58.88 3.66 -26.11
CA PHE A 282 -57.93 3.28 -25.07
C PHE A 282 -56.91 4.40 -24.73
N ASP A 283 -56.92 5.55 -25.41
CA ASP A 283 -56.15 6.72 -25.01
C ASP A 283 -56.95 7.55 -23.99
N CYS A 284 -56.36 7.91 -22.85
CA CYS A 284 -57.07 8.73 -21.87
C CYS A 284 -57.44 10.13 -22.39
N GLY A 285 -56.87 10.57 -23.53
CA GLY A 285 -57.29 11.79 -24.21
C GLY A 285 -58.72 11.76 -24.77
N THR A 286 -59.26 10.58 -25.11
CA THR A 286 -60.62 10.42 -25.67
C THR A 286 -61.67 10.15 -24.59
N VAL A 287 -61.31 10.27 -23.32
CA VAL A 287 -62.18 9.91 -22.18
C VAL A 287 -63.48 10.71 -22.17
N ASN A 288 -63.39 11.99 -22.54
CA ASN A 288 -64.51 12.93 -22.55
C ASN A 288 -65.36 12.86 -23.84
N ASP A 289 -64.99 12.01 -24.80
CA ASP A 289 -65.72 11.90 -26.08
C ASP A 289 -67.03 11.13 -25.88
N ALA A 290 -68.15 11.71 -26.31
CA ALA A 290 -69.49 11.13 -26.10
C ALA A 290 -69.63 9.72 -26.71
N SER A 291 -69.01 9.45 -27.87
CA SER A 291 -69.02 8.14 -28.51
C SER A 291 -68.28 7.08 -27.70
N ARG A 292 -67.15 7.45 -27.09
CA ARG A 292 -66.35 6.57 -26.22
C ARG A 292 -67.10 6.27 -24.92
N THR A 293 -67.75 7.26 -24.32
CA THR A 293 -68.53 7.08 -23.08
C THR A 293 -69.71 6.12 -23.29
N ASN A 294 -70.45 6.27 -24.40
CA ASN A 294 -71.54 5.37 -24.76
C ASN A 294 -71.04 3.94 -25.05
N TRP A 295 -69.89 3.81 -25.71
CA TRP A 295 -69.29 2.49 -25.94
C TRP A 295 -68.84 1.85 -24.61
N PHE A 296 -68.17 2.60 -23.74
CA PHE A 296 -67.60 2.11 -22.49
C PHE A 296 -68.68 1.59 -21.51
N SER A 297 -69.89 2.14 -21.52
CA SER A 297 -71.00 1.63 -20.70
C SER A 297 -71.63 0.34 -21.25
N SER A 298 -71.44 0.05 -22.54
CA SER A 298 -72.01 -1.11 -23.23
C SER A 298 -71.04 -2.29 -23.41
N THR A 299 -69.75 -2.07 -23.21
CA THR A 299 -68.69 -3.06 -23.46
C THR A 299 -68.39 -3.93 -22.24
N ASN A 300 -67.95 -5.17 -22.49
CA ASN A 300 -67.43 -6.10 -21.47
C ASN A 300 -65.89 -6.17 -21.45
N VAL A 301 -65.18 -5.24 -22.10
CA VAL A 301 -63.71 -5.26 -22.17
C VAL A 301 -63.04 -5.25 -20.79
N THR A 302 -63.63 -4.55 -19.82
CA THR A 302 -63.16 -4.51 -18.41
C THR A 302 -63.17 -5.87 -17.75
N SER A 303 -64.22 -6.68 -17.95
CA SER A 303 -64.37 -7.99 -17.31
C SER A 303 -63.62 -9.11 -18.03
N LEU A 304 -63.44 -8.99 -19.36
CA LEU A 304 -62.71 -9.95 -20.18
C LEU A 304 -61.19 -9.87 -19.98
N CYS A 305 -60.65 -8.69 -19.67
CA CYS A 305 -59.21 -8.42 -19.55
C CYS A 305 -58.74 -8.34 -18.09
N VAL A 306 -59.18 -9.32 -17.28
CA VAL A 306 -58.73 -9.55 -15.90
C VAL A 306 -58.09 -10.94 -15.83
N PRO A 307 -56.87 -11.08 -15.29
CA PRO A 307 -56.28 -12.39 -15.08
C PRO A 307 -57.08 -13.20 -14.05
N ASN A 308 -57.28 -14.50 -14.28
CA ASN A 308 -57.97 -15.42 -13.37
C ASN A 308 -59.42 -15.02 -13.01
N ALA A 309 -60.17 -14.40 -13.92
CA ALA A 309 -61.62 -14.29 -13.79
C ALA A 309 -62.25 -15.69 -13.69
N THR A 310 -63.36 -15.84 -12.97
CA THR A 310 -64.05 -17.12 -12.70
C THR A 310 -64.68 -17.82 -13.93
N GLY A 311 -64.24 -17.45 -15.16
CA GLY A 311 -64.64 -18.03 -16.44
C GLY A 311 -63.45 -18.54 -17.25
N PRO A 312 -63.64 -18.98 -18.51
CA PRO A 312 -62.54 -19.38 -19.37
C PRO A 312 -61.59 -18.19 -19.56
N ASN A 313 -60.29 -18.40 -19.32
CA ASN A 313 -59.25 -17.37 -19.46
C ASN A 313 -59.24 -16.81 -20.89
N PHE A 314 -59.94 -15.70 -21.12
CA PHE A 314 -60.05 -15.05 -22.44
C PHE A 314 -58.68 -14.66 -22.99
N TYR A 315 -57.77 -14.23 -22.11
CA TYR A 315 -56.42 -13.80 -22.48
C TYR A 315 -55.37 -14.37 -21.52
N GLN A 316 -54.27 -14.88 -22.08
CA GLN A 316 -53.18 -15.45 -21.30
C GLN A 316 -52.12 -14.39 -20.98
N TYR A 317 -52.06 -13.97 -19.72
CA TYR A 317 -51.13 -12.94 -19.26
C TYR A 317 -49.73 -13.45 -18.89
N GLY A 318 -49.61 -14.72 -18.50
CA GLY A 318 -48.34 -15.31 -18.07
C GLY A 318 -47.65 -14.50 -16.97
N ILE A 319 -46.36 -14.19 -17.13
CA ILE A 319 -45.54 -13.47 -16.13
C ILE A 319 -46.03 -12.04 -15.85
N PHE A 320 -46.94 -11.51 -16.67
CA PHE A 320 -47.49 -10.16 -16.51
C PHE A 320 -48.79 -10.15 -15.70
N ALA A 321 -49.36 -11.31 -15.36
CA ALA A 321 -50.59 -11.43 -14.60
C ALA A 321 -50.50 -10.72 -13.23
N ASP A 322 -49.36 -10.88 -12.54
CA ASP A 322 -49.12 -10.28 -11.23
C ASP A 322 -49.19 -8.75 -11.25
N ALA A 323 -48.78 -8.11 -12.36
CA ALA A 323 -48.82 -6.66 -12.52
C ALA A 323 -50.26 -6.13 -12.54
N VAL A 324 -51.18 -6.90 -13.13
CA VAL A 324 -52.60 -6.56 -13.24
C VAL A 324 -53.32 -6.92 -11.93
N ASN A 325 -53.11 -8.14 -11.41
CA ASN A 325 -53.74 -8.63 -10.17
C ASN A 325 -53.39 -7.77 -8.96
N SER A 326 -52.12 -7.37 -8.84
CA SER A 326 -51.66 -6.49 -7.75
C SER A 326 -51.88 -5.00 -8.04
N ASN A 327 -52.55 -4.66 -9.15
CA ASN A 327 -52.80 -3.30 -9.63
C ASN A 327 -51.54 -2.40 -9.68
N VAL A 328 -50.40 -2.97 -10.08
CA VAL A 328 -49.13 -2.23 -10.19
C VAL A 328 -49.22 -1.19 -11.30
N ILE A 329 -49.84 -1.55 -12.43
CA ILE A 329 -50.01 -0.73 -13.63
C ILE A 329 -50.88 0.51 -13.42
N GLY A 330 -51.74 0.54 -12.39
CA GLY A 330 -52.56 1.69 -12.01
C GLY A 330 -52.12 2.40 -10.72
N SER A 331 -51.06 1.94 -10.06
CA SER A 331 -50.63 2.48 -8.76
C SER A 331 -49.78 3.75 -8.85
N LEU A 332 -49.65 4.46 -7.72
CA LEU A 332 -48.76 5.62 -7.57
C LEU A 332 -47.28 5.26 -7.83
N PHE A 333 -46.48 6.25 -8.23
CA PHE A 333 -45.10 6.06 -8.68
C PHE A 333 -44.21 5.25 -7.73
N PHE A 334 -44.21 5.56 -6.44
CA PHE A 334 -43.34 4.86 -5.48
C PHE A 334 -43.76 3.39 -5.31
N ASN A 335 -45.06 3.11 -5.23
CA ASN A 335 -45.58 1.75 -5.09
C ASN A 335 -45.19 0.90 -6.31
N LYS A 336 -45.42 1.43 -7.53
CA LYS A 336 -45.00 0.71 -8.75
C LYS A 336 -43.48 0.57 -8.85
N TYR A 337 -42.71 1.60 -8.51
CA TYR A 337 -41.24 1.56 -8.59
C TYR A 337 -40.66 0.46 -7.70
N PHE A 338 -41.02 0.44 -6.42
CA PHE A 338 -40.50 -0.57 -5.49
C PHE A 338 -40.98 -1.98 -5.83
N TYR A 339 -42.20 -2.14 -6.33
CA TYR A 339 -42.70 -3.43 -6.80
C TYR A 339 -41.92 -3.93 -8.02
N CYS A 340 -41.64 -3.06 -9.00
CA CYS A 340 -40.85 -3.42 -10.19
C CYS A 340 -39.40 -3.75 -9.82
N LEU A 341 -38.80 -2.99 -8.90
CA LEU A 341 -37.46 -3.28 -8.38
C LEU A 341 -37.41 -4.62 -7.64
N TRP A 342 -38.42 -4.91 -6.82
CA TRP A 342 -38.56 -6.22 -6.15
C TRP A 342 -38.70 -7.36 -7.16
N TRP A 343 -39.54 -7.19 -8.19
CA TRP A 343 -39.72 -8.18 -9.25
C TRP A 343 -38.40 -8.45 -9.98
N GLY A 344 -37.65 -7.41 -10.32
CA GLY A 344 -36.33 -7.55 -10.93
C GLY A 344 -35.33 -8.27 -10.02
N LEU A 345 -35.30 -7.93 -8.72
CA LEU A 345 -34.36 -8.49 -7.75
C LEU A 345 -34.61 -9.98 -7.55
N ARG A 346 -35.88 -10.35 -7.42
CA ARG A 346 -36.34 -11.72 -7.23
C ARG A 346 -35.98 -12.62 -8.41
N ASN A 347 -36.11 -12.12 -9.63
CA ASN A 347 -35.86 -12.92 -10.83
C ASN A 347 -34.39 -12.95 -11.25
N LEU A 348 -33.63 -11.87 -11.02
CA LEU A 348 -32.19 -11.89 -11.27
C LEU A 348 -31.39 -12.70 -10.25
N SER A 349 -31.85 -12.78 -8.99
CA SER A 349 -31.13 -13.54 -7.96
C SER A 349 -31.22 -15.06 -8.17
N SER A 350 -32.09 -15.51 -9.08
CA SER A 350 -32.54 -16.91 -9.23
C SER A 350 -33.11 -17.51 -7.93
N THR A 351 -33.14 -16.75 -6.84
CA THR A 351 -33.51 -17.16 -5.49
C THR A 351 -34.92 -16.67 -5.24
N GLY A 352 -35.89 -17.57 -5.30
CA GLY A 352 -37.32 -17.23 -5.22
C GLY A 352 -37.97 -16.94 -6.57
N GLN A 353 -37.32 -17.24 -7.69
CA GLN A 353 -37.90 -17.17 -9.03
C GLN A 353 -39.12 -18.10 -9.14
N ASN A 354 -40.24 -17.56 -9.64
CA ASN A 354 -41.50 -18.30 -9.82
C ASN A 354 -42.18 -17.92 -11.16
N LEU A 355 -41.38 -17.73 -12.21
CA LEU A 355 -41.89 -17.28 -13.51
C LEU A 355 -42.75 -18.37 -14.16
N SER A 356 -44.04 -18.08 -14.33
CA SER A 356 -44.99 -18.89 -15.10
C SER A 356 -45.24 -18.21 -16.46
N THR A 357 -44.71 -18.79 -17.53
CA THR A 357 -44.82 -18.19 -18.87
C THR A 357 -46.06 -18.67 -19.63
N SER A 358 -46.62 -17.81 -20.48
CA SER A 358 -47.57 -18.22 -21.53
C SER A 358 -46.82 -18.81 -22.75
N THR A 359 -47.56 -19.29 -23.76
CA THR A 359 -46.98 -19.78 -25.03
C THR A 359 -46.49 -18.66 -25.95
N TYR A 360 -46.59 -17.39 -25.54
CA TYR A 360 -46.17 -16.26 -26.35
C TYR A 360 -44.64 -16.15 -26.42
N ILE A 361 -44.13 -16.20 -27.66
CA ILE A 361 -42.69 -16.22 -27.97
C ILE A 361 -41.92 -15.05 -27.33
N GLY A 362 -42.48 -13.83 -27.36
CA GLY A 362 -41.79 -12.65 -26.83
C GLY A 362 -41.61 -12.68 -25.30
N GLU A 363 -42.55 -13.31 -24.59
CA GLU A 363 -42.51 -13.48 -23.14
C GLU A 363 -41.49 -14.56 -22.77
N VAL A 364 -41.54 -15.71 -23.45
CA VAL A 364 -40.58 -16.80 -23.26
C VAL A 364 -39.15 -16.31 -23.52
N THR A 365 -38.94 -15.54 -24.59
CA THR A 365 -37.63 -14.97 -24.92
C THR A 365 -37.13 -14.00 -23.85
N PHE A 366 -38.00 -13.12 -23.34
CA PHE A 366 -37.67 -12.20 -22.25
C PHE A 366 -37.33 -12.94 -20.96
N THR A 367 -38.09 -13.98 -20.60
CA THR A 367 -37.84 -14.81 -19.43
C THR A 367 -36.51 -15.58 -19.53
N ILE A 368 -36.18 -16.14 -20.70
CA ILE A 368 -34.87 -16.78 -20.93
C ILE A 368 -33.74 -15.76 -20.73
N PHE A 369 -33.88 -14.56 -21.28
CA PHE A 369 -32.89 -13.50 -21.14
C PHE A 369 -32.71 -13.07 -19.67
N VAL A 370 -33.79 -12.80 -18.94
CA VAL A 370 -33.71 -12.40 -17.52
C VAL A 370 -33.09 -13.51 -16.67
N SER A 371 -33.44 -14.78 -16.92
CA SER A 371 -32.92 -15.91 -16.14
C SER A 371 -31.42 -16.13 -16.39
N THR A 372 -30.98 -16.07 -17.65
CA THR A 372 -29.56 -16.23 -18.01
C THR A 372 -28.71 -15.06 -17.54
N LEU A 373 -29.19 -13.83 -17.71
CA LEU A 373 -28.54 -12.62 -17.20
C LEU A 373 -28.44 -12.64 -15.67
N GLY A 374 -29.52 -13.05 -14.99
CA GLY A 374 -29.58 -13.17 -13.54
C GLY A 374 -28.52 -14.11 -12.98
N LEU A 375 -28.45 -15.33 -13.51
CA LEU A 375 -27.44 -16.32 -13.11
C LEU A 375 -26.01 -15.77 -13.25
N PHE A 376 -25.71 -15.15 -14.39
CA PHE A 376 -24.39 -14.56 -14.65
C PHE A 376 -24.04 -13.42 -13.68
N LEU A 377 -24.95 -12.46 -13.52
CA LEU A 377 -24.74 -11.30 -12.66
C LEU A 377 -24.65 -11.68 -11.17
N PHE A 378 -25.46 -12.64 -10.72
CA PHE A 378 -25.44 -13.10 -9.34
C PHE A 378 -24.15 -13.87 -9.01
N ALA A 379 -23.66 -14.70 -9.93
CA ALA A 379 -22.36 -15.36 -9.79
C ALA A 379 -21.20 -14.35 -9.72
N LEU A 380 -21.21 -13.31 -10.57
CA LEU A 380 -20.22 -12.23 -10.53
C LEU A 380 -20.28 -11.44 -9.21
N LEU A 381 -21.49 -11.17 -8.69
CA LEU A 381 -21.67 -10.48 -7.42
C LEU A 381 -21.02 -11.28 -6.29
N ILE A 382 -21.35 -12.58 -6.16
CA ILE A 382 -20.79 -13.45 -5.12
C ILE A 382 -19.27 -13.54 -5.26
N GLY A 383 -18.76 -13.80 -6.47
CA GLY A 383 -17.32 -13.93 -6.71
C GLY A 383 -16.55 -12.64 -6.40
N ASN A 384 -17.09 -11.48 -6.75
CA ASN A 384 -16.48 -10.19 -6.43
C ASN A 384 -16.54 -9.88 -4.94
N MET A 385 -17.70 -10.11 -4.28
CA MET A 385 -17.83 -9.94 -2.82
C MET A 385 -16.84 -10.82 -2.06
N GLN A 386 -16.70 -12.09 -2.45
CA GLN A 386 -15.78 -13.02 -1.81
C GLN A 386 -14.32 -12.54 -1.90
N ARG A 387 -13.90 -12.05 -3.07
CA ARG A 387 -12.55 -11.48 -3.24
C ARG A 387 -12.29 -10.29 -2.32
N TYR A 388 -13.25 -9.36 -2.20
CA TYR A 388 -13.09 -8.20 -1.32
C TYR A 388 -13.07 -8.58 0.16
N LEU A 389 -13.99 -9.45 0.60
CA LEU A 389 -14.03 -9.94 1.98
C LEU A 389 -12.74 -10.67 2.35
N GLN A 390 -12.25 -11.55 1.47
CA GLN A 390 -10.97 -12.24 1.68
C GLN A 390 -9.83 -11.23 1.81
N SER A 391 -9.71 -10.26 0.89
CA SER A 391 -8.64 -9.27 0.92
C SER A 391 -8.58 -8.47 2.24
N ALA A 392 -9.74 -8.14 2.81
CA ALA A 392 -9.83 -7.41 4.08
C ALA A 392 -9.41 -8.27 5.29
N THR A 393 -9.62 -9.59 5.22
CA THR A 393 -9.30 -10.51 6.31
C THR A 393 -7.93 -11.18 6.17
N LEU A 394 -7.24 -11.07 5.03
CA LEU A 394 -5.95 -11.73 4.77
C LEU A 394 -4.94 -11.55 5.92
N ARG A 395 -4.69 -10.31 6.36
CA ARG A 395 -3.70 -10.05 7.42
C ARG A 395 -4.11 -10.61 8.78
N LEU A 396 -5.41 -10.59 9.09
CA LEU A 396 -5.92 -11.18 10.33
C LEU A 396 -5.83 -12.70 10.29
N GLU A 397 -6.10 -13.30 9.13
CA GLU A 397 -6.04 -14.73 8.94
C GLU A 397 -4.60 -15.24 8.92
N GLU A 398 -3.66 -14.54 8.27
CA GLU A 398 -2.22 -14.80 8.37
C GLU A 398 -1.75 -14.82 9.83
N TRP A 399 -2.16 -13.83 10.64
CA TRP A 399 -1.87 -13.80 12.06
C TRP A 399 -2.48 -14.98 12.82
N ARG A 400 -3.75 -15.30 12.57
CA ARG A 400 -4.44 -16.42 13.24
C ARG A 400 -3.81 -17.76 12.92
N ILE A 401 -3.48 -18.02 11.65
CA ILE A 401 -2.83 -19.25 11.21
C ILE A 401 -1.47 -19.37 11.89
N ARG A 402 -0.62 -18.33 11.79
CA ARG A 402 0.71 -18.33 12.43
C ARG A 402 0.64 -18.56 13.93
N ARG A 403 -0.29 -17.91 14.63
CA ARG A 403 -0.49 -18.11 16.07
C ARG A 403 -0.91 -19.54 16.39
N THR A 404 -1.84 -20.10 15.61
CA THR A 404 -2.32 -21.47 15.81
C THR A 404 -1.21 -22.49 15.59
N ASP A 405 -0.41 -22.31 14.53
CA ASP A 405 0.74 -23.16 14.23
C ASP A 405 1.79 -23.11 15.35
N THR A 406 2.12 -21.91 15.87
CA THR A 406 3.03 -21.78 17.02
C THR A 406 2.47 -22.51 18.24
N GLU A 407 1.19 -22.33 18.58
CA GLU A 407 0.58 -23.01 19.75
C GLU A 407 0.59 -24.53 19.60
N GLN A 408 0.23 -25.06 18.42
CA GLN A 408 0.27 -26.49 18.14
C GLN A 408 1.70 -27.04 18.26
N TRP A 409 2.68 -26.33 17.70
CA TRP A 409 4.09 -26.69 17.82
C TRP A 409 4.56 -26.70 19.27
N MET A 410 4.23 -25.67 20.06
CA MET A 410 4.58 -25.59 21.49
C MET A 410 3.91 -26.69 22.32
N HIS A 411 2.68 -27.06 21.98
CA HIS A 411 1.95 -28.15 22.63
C HIS A 411 2.59 -29.50 22.31
N HIS A 412 2.88 -29.77 21.03
CA HIS A 412 3.50 -31.02 20.58
C HIS A 412 4.89 -31.22 21.21
N ARG A 413 5.65 -30.15 21.43
CA ARG A 413 6.96 -30.18 22.10
C ARG A 413 6.90 -30.14 23.63
N GLN A 414 5.70 -30.12 24.22
CA GLN A 414 5.48 -30.12 25.67
C GLN A 414 6.24 -29.01 26.41
N LEU A 415 6.30 -27.80 25.82
CA LEU A 415 7.09 -26.73 26.41
C LEU A 415 6.54 -26.28 27.79
N PRO A 416 7.42 -25.88 28.74
CA PRO A 416 7.02 -25.33 30.02
C PRO A 416 6.14 -24.08 29.88
N PRO A 417 5.21 -23.80 30.82
CA PRO A 417 4.28 -22.68 30.74
C PRO A 417 4.98 -21.33 30.68
N GLN A 418 6.11 -21.16 31.38
CA GLN A 418 6.91 -19.94 31.35
C GLN A 418 7.48 -19.67 29.94
N LEU A 419 8.04 -20.69 29.29
CA LEU A 419 8.61 -20.57 27.95
C LEU A 419 7.51 -20.30 26.91
N LYS A 420 6.34 -20.96 27.03
CA LYS A 420 5.16 -20.68 26.19
C LYS A 420 4.75 -19.22 26.29
N GLN A 421 4.72 -18.67 27.50
CA GLN A 421 4.37 -17.26 27.72
C GLN A 421 5.41 -16.31 27.09
N SER A 422 6.70 -16.61 27.21
CA SER A 422 7.76 -15.83 26.57
C SER A 422 7.66 -15.85 25.04
N ILE A 423 7.37 -17.02 24.45
CA ILE A 423 7.17 -17.15 22.99
C ILE A 423 5.95 -16.34 22.54
N ARG A 424 4.81 -16.42 23.24
CA ARG A 424 3.61 -15.64 22.92
C ARG A 424 3.88 -14.14 22.94
N GLN A 425 4.59 -13.65 23.94
CA GLN A 425 4.97 -12.24 24.05
C GLN A 425 5.88 -11.82 22.90
N TYR A 426 6.86 -12.66 22.55
CA TYR A 426 7.75 -12.43 21.42
C TYR A 426 6.99 -12.36 20.08
N ASP A 427 6.15 -13.36 19.79
CA ASP A 427 5.39 -13.40 18.53
C ASP A 427 4.41 -12.22 18.41
N GLN A 428 3.75 -11.85 19.52
CA GLN A 428 2.86 -10.69 19.55
C GLN A 428 3.62 -9.39 19.30
N TYR A 429 4.76 -9.19 19.95
CA TYR A 429 5.56 -7.98 19.75
C TYR A 429 6.15 -7.93 18.33
N LYS A 430 6.69 -9.05 17.83
CA LYS A 430 7.19 -9.17 16.45
C LYS A 430 6.13 -8.80 15.43
N TRP A 431 4.89 -9.27 15.61
CA TRP A 431 3.78 -8.91 14.73
C TRP A 431 3.42 -7.43 14.81
N LEU A 432 3.38 -6.84 16.00
CA LEU A 432 3.10 -5.40 16.15
C LEU A 432 4.17 -4.52 15.51
N ALA A 433 5.45 -4.90 15.63
CA ALA A 433 6.58 -4.17 15.07
C ALA A 433 6.65 -4.30 13.53
N THR A 434 6.53 -5.51 13.00
CA THR A 434 6.77 -5.79 11.56
C THR A 434 5.49 -5.93 10.73
N ARG A 435 4.32 -6.04 11.35
CA ARG A 435 3.04 -6.42 10.71
C ARG A 435 3.13 -7.68 9.85
N GLY A 436 4.00 -8.62 10.24
CA GLY A 436 4.22 -9.88 9.52
C GLY A 436 5.11 -9.75 8.28
N VAL A 437 5.73 -8.61 8.05
CA VAL A 437 6.72 -8.43 6.98
C VAL A 437 8.04 -9.09 7.39
N ASP A 438 8.58 -9.93 6.52
CA ASP A 438 9.94 -10.44 6.65
C ASP A 438 10.91 -9.44 6.02
N GLU A 439 11.61 -8.69 6.88
CA GLU A 439 12.55 -7.64 6.46
C GLU A 439 13.70 -8.18 5.61
N GLU A 440 14.22 -9.37 5.93
CA GLU A 440 15.32 -9.96 5.16
C GLU A 440 14.85 -10.39 3.77
N ALA A 441 13.69 -11.05 3.68
CA ALA A 441 13.10 -11.43 2.40
C ALA A 441 12.77 -10.20 1.52
N LEU A 442 12.24 -9.13 2.14
CA LEU A 442 11.96 -7.87 1.46
C LEU A 442 13.23 -7.25 0.88
N LEU A 443 14.29 -7.14 1.69
CA LEU A 443 15.57 -6.58 1.27
C LEU A 443 16.25 -7.44 0.19
N ASN A 444 16.13 -8.77 0.26
CA ASN A 444 16.67 -9.68 -0.74
C ASN A 444 15.94 -9.64 -2.09
N GLY A 445 14.68 -9.16 -2.11
CA GLY A 445 13.94 -8.90 -3.35
C GLY A 445 14.40 -7.64 -4.11
N LEU A 446 15.22 -6.80 -3.50
CA LEU A 446 15.71 -5.55 -4.10
C LEU A 446 17.06 -5.76 -4.81
N PRO A 447 17.37 -4.97 -5.86
CA PRO A 447 18.71 -4.89 -6.42
C PRO A 447 19.76 -4.55 -5.36
N MET A 448 20.97 -5.10 -5.55
CA MET A 448 22.09 -4.98 -4.61
C MET A 448 22.37 -3.54 -4.16
N ASP A 449 22.38 -2.59 -5.10
CA ASP A 449 22.71 -1.18 -4.80
C ASP A 449 21.67 -0.53 -3.87
N LEU A 450 20.38 -0.75 -4.12
CA LEU A 450 19.30 -0.22 -3.28
C LEU A 450 19.33 -0.87 -1.89
N ARG A 451 19.57 -2.18 -1.84
CA ARG A 451 19.71 -2.91 -0.57
C ARG A 451 20.85 -2.34 0.27
N ARG A 452 22.01 -2.06 -0.35
CA ARG A 452 23.18 -1.45 0.31
C ARG A 452 22.84 -0.05 0.83
N GLU A 453 22.20 0.79 0.02
CA GLU A 453 21.85 2.16 0.39
C GLU A 453 20.87 2.21 1.57
N ILE A 454 19.84 1.35 1.55
CA ILE A 454 18.88 1.22 2.66
C ILE A 454 19.59 0.76 3.94
N LYS A 455 20.39 -0.31 3.86
CA LYS A 455 21.14 -0.80 5.02
C LYS A 455 22.03 0.30 5.57
N ARG A 456 22.87 0.93 4.73
CA ARG A 456 23.75 2.06 5.12
C ARG A 456 22.96 3.17 5.82
N HIS A 457 21.80 3.57 5.29
CA HIS A 457 20.97 4.60 5.91
C HIS A 457 20.50 4.22 7.32
N LEU A 458 20.14 2.95 7.54
CA LEU A 458 19.63 2.46 8.83
C LEU A 458 20.72 2.25 9.87
N CYS A 459 21.91 1.78 9.49
CA CYS A 459 22.94 1.37 10.44
C CYS A 459 24.14 2.31 10.60
N LEU A 460 24.43 3.19 9.64
CA LEU A 460 25.72 3.91 9.61
C LEU A 460 25.95 4.76 10.87
N SER A 461 24.91 5.40 11.41
CA SER A 461 25.00 6.19 12.65
C SER A 461 25.35 5.32 13.86
N LEU A 462 24.76 4.12 13.95
CA LEU A 462 25.01 3.16 15.03
C LEU A 462 26.42 2.58 14.94
N VAL A 463 26.86 2.21 13.74
CA VAL A 463 28.21 1.68 13.51
C VAL A 463 29.27 2.73 13.86
N ARG A 464 29.08 4.00 13.45
CA ARG A 464 29.98 5.11 13.83
C ARG A 464 29.96 5.44 15.33
N GLY A 465 28.93 5.01 16.06
CA GLY A 465 28.90 5.10 17.52
C GLY A 465 30.01 4.30 18.19
N VAL A 466 30.52 3.25 17.54
CA VAL A 466 31.67 2.49 18.03
C VAL A 466 32.97 3.25 17.72
N PRO A 467 33.75 3.65 18.74
CA PRO A 467 34.95 4.48 18.54
C PRO A 467 35.99 3.87 17.58
N LEU A 468 36.09 2.54 17.57
CA LEU A 468 36.98 1.82 16.66
C LEU A 468 36.50 1.92 15.21
N PHE A 469 35.20 1.75 14.96
CA PHE A 469 34.65 1.77 13.61
C PHE A 469 34.63 3.18 13.02
N ASN A 470 34.45 4.21 13.85
CA ASN A 470 34.49 5.61 13.40
C ASN A 470 35.84 6.04 12.78
N GLN A 471 36.92 5.29 13.06
CA GLN A 471 38.25 5.53 12.48
C GLN A 471 38.53 4.68 11.24
N MET A 472 37.59 3.82 10.82
CA MET A 472 37.68 3.03 9.60
C MET A 472 37.31 3.88 8.38
N ASP A 473 37.69 3.41 7.19
CA ASP A 473 37.26 4.03 5.93
C ASP A 473 35.79 3.72 5.62
N GLU A 474 35.18 4.55 4.77
CA GLU A 474 33.76 4.42 4.40
C GLU A 474 33.43 3.06 3.78
N THR A 475 34.37 2.49 3.02
CA THR A 475 34.24 1.17 2.40
C THR A 475 34.08 0.05 3.43
N MET A 476 34.79 0.15 4.56
CA MET A 476 34.70 -0.82 5.64
C MET A 476 33.44 -0.63 6.47
N LEU A 477 33.05 0.62 6.72
CA LEU A 477 31.75 0.93 7.34
C LEU A 477 30.59 0.36 6.52
N ASP A 478 30.65 0.47 5.19
CA ASP A 478 29.67 -0.14 4.29
C ASP A 478 29.67 -1.67 4.40
N ALA A 479 30.84 -2.29 4.41
CA ALA A 479 30.97 -3.75 4.54
C ALA A 479 30.41 -4.28 5.89
N ILE A 480 30.53 -3.51 6.98
CA ILE A 480 29.89 -3.81 8.26
C ILE A 480 28.38 -3.65 8.16
N CYS A 481 27.94 -2.52 7.60
CA CYS A 481 26.53 -2.21 7.44
C CYS A 481 25.77 -3.25 6.60
N GLU A 482 26.40 -3.80 5.56
CA GLU A 482 25.82 -4.88 4.76
C GLU A 482 25.60 -6.18 5.52
N ARG A 483 26.43 -6.46 6.54
CA ARG A 483 26.42 -7.72 7.32
C ARG A 483 25.53 -7.66 8.56
N LEU A 484 25.11 -6.47 8.98
CA LEU A 484 24.16 -6.33 10.08
C LEU A 484 22.81 -6.99 9.74
N LYS A 485 22.29 -7.73 10.72
CA LYS A 485 20.98 -8.39 10.68
C LYS A 485 20.05 -7.82 11.75
N PRO A 486 18.75 -7.65 11.47
CA PRO A 486 17.81 -7.17 12.48
C PRO A 486 17.68 -8.17 13.63
N ALA A 487 17.56 -7.66 14.85
CA ALA A 487 17.39 -8.42 16.08
C ALA A 487 16.30 -7.78 16.95
N LEU A 488 15.47 -8.62 17.57
CA LEU A 488 14.33 -8.20 18.38
C LEU A 488 14.41 -8.90 19.73
N CYS A 489 14.27 -8.16 20.84
CA CYS A 489 14.22 -8.73 22.18
C CYS A 489 13.00 -8.20 22.93
N THR A 490 12.28 -9.07 23.63
CA THR A 490 11.18 -8.66 24.49
C THR A 490 11.64 -8.39 25.92
N LYS A 491 10.83 -7.62 26.65
CA LYS A 491 11.06 -7.31 28.06
C LYS A 491 11.31 -8.57 28.89
N GLY A 492 12.35 -8.53 29.70
CA GLY A 492 12.73 -9.62 30.62
C GLY A 492 13.63 -10.67 30.01
N MET A 493 13.85 -10.68 28.69
CA MET A 493 14.79 -11.59 28.04
C MET A 493 16.24 -11.26 28.44
N PHE A 494 17.03 -12.30 28.65
CA PHE A 494 18.47 -12.19 28.81
C PHE A 494 19.12 -12.33 27.43
N LEU A 495 19.88 -11.32 27.02
CA LEU A 495 20.62 -11.36 25.75
C LEU A 495 21.90 -12.17 25.91
N VAL A 496 22.59 -11.99 27.03
CA VAL A 496 23.78 -12.75 27.42
C VAL A 496 23.87 -12.77 28.94
N ARG A 497 24.38 -13.85 29.53
CA ARG A 497 24.72 -13.92 30.95
C ARG A 497 26.23 -13.84 31.14
N GLU A 498 26.66 -13.40 32.31
CA GLU A 498 28.07 -13.43 32.68
C GLU A 498 28.61 -14.87 32.58
N GLY A 499 29.70 -15.04 31.83
CA GLY A 499 30.31 -16.34 31.50
C GLY A 499 29.87 -16.95 30.17
N ASP A 500 28.72 -16.56 29.61
CA ASP A 500 28.24 -17.09 28.32
C ASP A 500 29.18 -16.69 27.18
N THR A 501 29.31 -17.55 26.16
CA THR A 501 30.09 -17.22 24.95
C THR A 501 29.38 -16.15 24.11
N ILE A 502 30.08 -15.07 23.78
CA ILE A 502 29.55 -14.00 22.93
C ILE A 502 29.78 -14.37 21.46
N ASN A 503 28.71 -14.46 20.68
CA ASN A 503 28.75 -14.78 19.25
C ASN A 503 28.34 -13.60 18.35
N GLN A 504 27.81 -12.52 18.91
CA GLN A 504 27.37 -11.35 18.16
C GLN A 504 27.52 -10.05 18.96
N MET A 505 27.86 -8.97 18.26
CA MET A 505 27.73 -7.61 18.77
C MET A 505 26.32 -7.08 18.48
N ILE A 506 25.70 -6.40 19.43
CA ILE A 506 24.32 -5.91 19.29
C ILE A 506 24.33 -4.38 19.39
N PHE A 507 23.77 -3.72 18.38
CA PHE A 507 23.65 -2.26 18.25
C PHE A 507 22.21 -1.86 18.51
N ILE A 508 21.95 -1.06 19.53
CA ILE A 508 20.59 -0.78 19.97
C ILE A 508 20.03 0.39 19.17
N ILE A 509 18.94 0.14 18.44
CA ILE A 509 18.20 1.17 17.71
C ILE A 509 17.24 1.85 18.67
N ARG A 510 16.47 1.04 19.42
CA ARG A 510 15.45 1.49 20.38
C ARG A 510 15.35 0.53 21.55
N GLY A 511 15.04 1.09 22.72
CA GLY A 511 14.79 0.34 23.94
C GLY A 511 15.93 0.42 24.94
N HIS A 512 15.77 -0.23 26.09
CA HIS A 512 16.70 -0.17 27.20
C HIS A 512 17.04 -1.56 27.72
N LEU A 513 18.33 -1.78 27.94
CA LEU A 513 18.89 -2.97 28.57
C LEU A 513 19.56 -2.58 29.89
N ASP A 514 19.49 -3.44 30.89
CA ASP A 514 20.35 -3.36 32.08
C ASP A 514 21.50 -4.35 31.89
N SER A 515 22.72 -3.88 32.10
CA SER A 515 23.94 -4.68 32.14
C SER A 515 24.51 -4.67 33.55
N PHE A 516 24.79 -5.83 34.11
CA PHE A 516 25.33 -5.95 35.47
C PHE A 516 26.31 -7.12 35.60
N THR A 517 27.27 -7.01 36.51
CA THR A 517 28.24 -8.06 36.83
C THR A 517 28.42 -8.22 38.33
N THR A 518 28.70 -9.45 38.75
CA THR A 518 29.04 -9.81 40.13
C THR A 518 30.51 -10.20 40.32
N ASP A 519 31.37 -9.97 39.30
CA ASP A 519 32.80 -10.35 39.30
C ASP A 519 32.99 -11.82 39.71
N GLY A 520 32.25 -12.73 39.06
CA GLY A 520 32.29 -14.16 39.39
C GLY A 520 31.72 -14.51 40.77
N GLY A 521 30.78 -13.71 41.29
CA GLY A 521 30.10 -13.98 42.56
C GLY A 521 30.82 -13.45 43.81
N ARG A 522 31.70 -12.47 43.66
CA ARG A 522 32.43 -11.85 44.76
C ARG A 522 31.47 -11.12 45.70
N THR A 523 31.49 -11.48 46.99
CA THR A 523 30.59 -10.88 47.99
C THR A 523 30.86 -9.36 48.13
N GLY A 524 29.80 -8.56 47.98
CA GLY A 524 29.87 -7.10 48.06
C GLY A 524 30.25 -6.37 46.77
N PHE A 525 30.41 -7.08 45.64
CA PHE A 525 30.65 -6.46 44.33
C PHE A 525 29.42 -6.58 43.43
N PHE A 526 28.82 -5.43 43.07
CA PHE A 526 27.75 -5.35 42.08
C PHE A 526 27.93 -4.07 41.26
N ASN A 527 28.22 -4.22 39.96
CA ASN A 527 28.38 -3.09 39.06
C ASN A 527 27.33 -3.19 37.96
N SER A 528 26.40 -2.23 37.91
CA SER A 528 25.34 -2.15 36.92
C SER A 528 25.42 -0.86 36.10
N CYS A 529 25.08 -0.95 34.82
CA CYS A 529 24.90 0.18 33.92
C CYS A 529 23.72 -0.06 32.99
N ARG A 530 23.09 1.02 32.53
CA ARG A 530 21.98 0.96 31.58
C ARG A 530 22.50 1.24 30.18
N ILE A 531 22.05 0.45 29.21
CA ILE A 531 22.41 0.54 27.79
C ILE A 531 21.15 0.93 27.04
N GLY A 532 21.20 2.03 26.26
CA GLY A 532 20.05 2.61 25.58
C GLY A 532 20.25 2.74 24.07
N SER A 533 19.36 3.49 23.43
CA SER A 533 19.44 3.77 21.99
C SER A 533 20.77 4.42 21.60
N GLY A 534 21.43 3.89 20.57
CA GLY A 534 22.74 4.34 20.10
C GLY A 534 23.94 3.65 20.76
N ASP A 535 23.72 2.96 21.88
CA ASP A 535 24.74 2.15 22.53
C ASP A 535 24.83 0.74 21.90
N PHE A 536 25.83 -0.03 22.30
CA PHE A 536 26.06 -1.39 21.84
C PHE A 536 26.54 -2.30 22.97
N CYS A 537 26.46 -3.62 22.77
CA CYS A 537 27.05 -4.63 23.65
C CYS A 537 27.73 -5.76 22.86
N GLY A 538 28.55 -6.57 23.55
CA GLY A 538 29.38 -7.61 22.94
C GLY A 538 30.74 -7.10 22.44
N GLU A 539 31.22 -5.98 22.99
CA GLU A 539 32.50 -5.34 22.64
C GLU A 539 33.73 -6.24 22.81
N GLU A 540 33.60 -7.31 23.61
CA GLU A 540 34.60 -8.36 23.74
C GLU A 540 34.94 -9.04 22.40
N LEU A 541 34.01 -9.04 21.44
CA LEU A 541 34.28 -9.55 20.09
C LEU A 541 35.25 -8.69 19.28
N LEU A 542 35.36 -7.39 19.59
CA LEU A 542 36.30 -6.50 18.89
C LEU A 542 37.74 -6.92 19.16
N THR A 543 38.07 -7.28 20.40
CA THR A 543 39.42 -7.71 20.76
C THR A 543 39.75 -9.07 20.14
N TRP A 544 38.78 -9.99 20.11
CA TRP A 544 38.92 -11.29 19.47
C TRP A 544 39.09 -11.18 17.94
N ALA A 545 38.29 -10.36 17.27
CA ALA A 545 38.34 -10.25 15.80
C ALA A 545 39.61 -9.56 15.30
N LEU A 546 40.23 -8.71 16.13
CA LEU A 546 41.50 -8.03 15.82
C LEU A 546 42.73 -8.85 16.22
N ASP A 547 42.57 -10.01 16.87
CA ASP A 547 43.70 -10.89 17.17
C ASP A 547 44.26 -11.48 15.87
N PRO A 548 45.58 -11.38 15.60
CA PRO A 548 46.24 -11.96 14.43
C PRO A 548 46.15 -13.49 14.36
N ARG A 549 45.99 -14.16 15.50
CA ARG A 549 45.77 -15.61 15.61
C ARG A 549 44.54 -15.84 16.47
N PRO A 550 43.35 -15.45 15.97
CA PRO A 550 42.15 -15.56 16.76
C PRO A 550 41.91 -17.04 17.04
N ASN A 551 41.97 -17.41 18.32
CA ASN A 551 41.59 -18.74 18.75
C ASN A 551 40.18 -19.06 18.23
N VAL A 552 39.91 -20.32 17.88
CA VAL A 552 38.57 -20.77 17.46
C VAL A 552 37.53 -20.50 18.56
N ILE A 553 37.99 -20.33 19.80
CA ILE A 553 37.17 -20.09 20.98
C ILE A 553 36.73 -18.62 21.03
N LEU A 554 35.42 -18.40 21.06
CA LEU A 554 34.80 -17.09 21.25
C LEU A 554 35.00 -16.58 22.69
N PRO A 555 35.05 -15.26 22.89
CA PRO A 555 35.19 -14.68 24.23
C PRO A 555 33.96 -14.92 25.09
N SER A 556 34.16 -15.11 26.40
CA SER A 556 33.08 -15.14 27.40
C SER A 556 32.65 -13.73 27.80
N SER A 557 31.36 -13.55 28.04
CA SER A 557 30.78 -12.29 28.48
C SER A 557 31.21 -11.95 29.90
N THR A 558 31.62 -10.71 30.09
CA THR A 558 31.99 -10.18 31.41
C THR A 558 30.79 -9.73 32.23
N ARG A 559 29.60 -9.59 31.61
CA ARG A 559 28.40 -9.05 32.26
C ARG A 559 27.14 -9.80 31.81
N THR A 560 26.12 -9.75 32.64
CA THR A 560 24.76 -10.17 32.28
C THR A 560 24.00 -8.99 31.70
N VAL A 561 23.42 -9.15 30.51
CA VAL A 561 22.62 -8.13 29.82
C VAL A 561 21.17 -8.60 29.72
N LYS A 562 20.24 -7.81 30.26
CA LYS A 562 18.81 -8.11 30.31
C LYS A 562 17.98 -6.97 29.75
N ALA A 563 16.97 -7.30 28.95
CA ALA A 563 16.03 -6.33 28.42
C ALA A 563 15.02 -5.84 29.48
N ILE A 564 14.89 -4.52 29.59
CA ILE A 564 13.95 -3.85 30.52
C ILE A 564 12.67 -3.48 29.79
N THR A 565 12.83 -3.01 28.56
CA THR A 565 11.76 -2.73 27.61
C THR A 565 11.88 -3.69 26.44
N GLU A 566 10.95 -3.61 25.51
CA GLU A 566 11.13 -4.15 24.18
C GLU A 566 12.30 -3.42 23.49
N VAL A 567 13.13 -4.19 22.78
CA VAL A 567 14.37 -3.70 22.16
C VAL A 567 14.39 -4.10 20.69
N GLU A 568 14.65 -3.10 19.85
CA GLU A 568 14.97 -3.26 18.42
C GLU A 568 16.46 -2.96 18.25
N ALA A 569 17.17 -3.87 17.62
CA ALA A 569 18.61 -3.80 17.49
C ALA A 569 19.08 -4.37 16.14
N PHE A 570 20.32 -4.08 15.78
CA PHE A 570 21.05 -4.84 14.76
C PHE A 570 22.08 -5.74 15.43
N ALA A 571 22.29 -6.95 14.90
CA ALA A 571 23.32 -7.87 15.32
C ALA A 571 24.39 -8.00 14.23
N LEU A 572 25.66 -7.95 14.64
CA LEU A 572 26.82 -8.29 13.83
C LEU A 572 27.44 -9.58 14.37
N VAL A 573 27.38 -10.65 13.60
CA VAL A 573 27.87 -11.97 14.02
C VAL A 573 29.40 -11.97 14.05
N ALA A 574 29.99 -12.75 14.95
CA ALA A 574 31.44 -12.87 15.12
C ALA A 574 32.17 -13.26 13.82
N GLU A 575 31.60 -14.19 13.04
CA GLU A 575 32.18 -14.61 11.74
C GLU A 575 32.24 -13.46 10.74
N ASP A 576 31.17 -12.66 10.68
CA ASP A 576 31.07 -11.48 9.81
C ASP A 576 32.06 -10.38 10.25
N LEU A 577 32.18 -10.16 11.55
CA LEU A 577 33.16 -9.23 12.11
C LEU A 577 34.60 -9.69 11.82
N LYS A 578 34.90 -10.98 11.98
CA LYS A 578 36.20 -11.58 11.65
C LYS A 578 36.50 -11.44 10.15
N PHE A 579 35.51 -11.68 9.29
CA PHE A 579 35.65 -11.48 7.85
C PHE A 579 36.06 -10.03 7.55
N VAL A 580 35.34 -9.04 8.09
CA VAL A 580 35.68 -7.62 7.90
C VAL A 580 37.07 -7.30 8.45
N ALA A 581 37.41 -7.77 9.65
CA ALA A 581 38.73 -7.54 10.23
C ALA A 581 39.86 -8.14 9.36
N SER A 582 39.65 -9.33 8.78
CA SER A 582 40.64 -10.03 7.96
C SER A 582 40.87 -9.42 6.57
N GLN A 583 39.81 -8.90 5.93
CA GLN A 583 39.87 -8.40 4.55
C GLN A 583 40.57 -7.05 4.45
N PHE A 584 40.59 -6.28 5.55
CA PHE A 584 41.04 -4.90 5.50
C PHE A 584 42.22 -4.66 6.46
N ARG A 585 43.42 -5.03 6.00
CA ARG A 585 44.73 -4.75 6.63
C ARG A 585 45.02 -3.26 6.90
N ARG A 586 44.16 -2.32 6.47
CA ARG A 586 44.30 -0.88 6.80
C ARG A 586 43.85 -0.53 8.22
N LEU A 587 43.31 -1.49 8.97
CA LEU A 587 43.01 -1.34 10.40
C LEU A 587 44.24 -1.08 11.29
N HIS A 588 45.43 -1.12 10.70
CA HIS A 588 46.73 -1.13 11.36
C HIS A 588 47.33 0.26 11.66
N SER A 589 46.55 1.34 11.52
CA SER A 589 46.99 2.70 11.85
C SER A 589 47.42 2.83 13.32
N LYS A 590 48.52 3.55 13.61
CA LYS A 590 48.93 3.89 14.98
C LYS A 590 47.80 4.54 15.79
N GLN A 591 46.94 5.30 15.13
CA GLN A 591 45.75 5.92 15.73
C GLN A 591 44.73 4.86 16.16
N LEU A 592 44.46 3.86 15.32
CA LEU A 592 43.60 2.72 15.66
C LEU A 592 44.18 1.89 16.80
N ARG A 593 45.50 1.65 16.83
CA ARG A 593 46.18 0.97 17.96
C ARG A 593 45.95 1.72 19.28
N HIS A 594 46.05 3.04 19.27
CA HIS A 594 45.77 3.87 20.45
C HIS A 594 44.30 3.80 20.86
N THR A 595 43.38 3.97 19.92
CA THR A 595 41.93 3.88 20.16
C THR A 595 41.55 2.52 20.72
N PHE A 596 42.08 1.44 20.14
CA PHE A 596 41.89 0.08 20.66
C PHE A 596 42.39 -0.06 22.10
N ARG A 597 43.62 0.37 22.41
CA ARG A 597 44.15 0.32 23.79
C ARG A 597 43.31 1.15 24.76
N PHE A 598 42.84 2.31 24.32
CA PHE A 598 42.07 3.23 25.16
C PHE A 598 40.66 2.72 25.44
N TYR A 599 40.00 2.08 24.48
CA TYR A 599 38.61 1.60 24.60
C TYR A 599 38.50 0.11 24.95
N SER A 600 39.55 -0.69 24.77
CA SER A 600 39.55 -2.11 25.13
C SER A 600 39.45 -2.29 26.65
N HIS A 601 38.44 -3.03 27.10
CA HIS A 601 38.25 -3.36 28.50
C HIS A 601 39.46 -4.07 29.11
N GLN A 602 40.04 -5.05 28.42
CA GLN A 602 41.23 -5.78 28.89
C GLN A 602 42.44 -4.86 29.17
N TRP A 603 42.73 -3.93 28.24
CA TRP A 603 43.79 -2.93 28.39
C TRP A 603 43.50 -1.93 29.50
N ARG A 604 42.26 -1.45 29.64
CA ARG A 604 41.84 -0.57 30.73
C ARG A 604 41.99 -1.22 32.10
N THR A 605 41.53 -2.47 32.24
CA THR A 605 41.62 -3.23 33.49
C THR A 605 43.06 -3.54 33.84
N TRP A 606 43.87 -3.97 32.87
CA TRP A 606 45.31 -4.17 33.06
C TRP A 606 46.01 -2.87 33.50
N ALA A 607 45.74 -1.75 32.81
CA ALA A 607 46.32 -0.45 33.15
C ALA A 607 45.90 0.02 34.56
N ALA A 608 44.62 -0.13 34.92
CA ALA A 608 44.11 0.20 36.24
C ALA A 608 44.79 -0.65 37.32
N CYS A 609 44.88 -1.97 37.14
CA CYS A 609 45.55 -2.86 38.07
C CYS A 609 47.05 -2.54 38.18
N PHE A 610 47.72 -2.23 37.06
CA PHE A 610 49.13 -1.86 37.03
C PHE A 610 49.38 -0.54 37.78
N ILE A 611 48.56 0.48 37.55
CA ILE A 611 48.62 1.76 38.27
C ILE A 611 48.35 1.55 39.77
N GLN A 612 47.33 0.75 40.12
CA GLN A 612 47.03 0.41 41.51
C GLN A 612 48.20 -0.31 42.19
N ALA A 613 48.85 -1.24 41.49
CA ALA A 613 50.04 -1.95 41.96
C ALA A 613 51.20 -0.99 42.21
N ALA A 614 51.50 -0.13 41.23
CA ALA A 614 52.57 0.86 41.32
C ALA A 614 52.32 1.86 42.46
N TRP A 615 51.08 2.34 42.60
CA TRP A 615 50.67 3.23 43.68
C TRP A 615 50.81 2.59 45.06
N ARG A 616 50.34 1.34 45.22
CA ARG A 616 50.50 0.59 46.48
C ARG A 616 51.99 0.39 46.82
N ARG A 617 52.84 0.10 45.82
CA ARG A 617 54.29 -0.02 46.01
C ARG A 617 54.91 1.31 46.43
N HIS A 618 54.54 2.42 45.79
CA HIS A 618 55.01 3.76 46.14
C HIS A 618 54.58 4.15 47.56
N LYS A 619 53.31 3.93 47.92
CA LYS A 619 52.78 4.19 49.27
C LYS A 619 53.55 3.40 50.32
N LYS A 620 53.81 2.11 50.08
CA LYS A 620 54.60 1.26 50.99
C LYS A 620 56.05 1.75 51.13
N LEU A 621 56.68 2.19 50.04
CA LEU A 621 58.03 2.76 50.07
C LEU A 621 58.07 4.08 50.85
N LYS A 622 57.05 4.92 50.70
CA LYS A 622 56.91 6.18 51.45
C LYS A 622 56.70 5.93 52.95
N GLU A 623 55.83 5.00 53.31
CA GLU A 623 55.60 4.58 54.71
C GLU A 623 56.89 4.01 55.35
N MET A 624 57.66 3.20 54.62
CA MET A 624 58.96 2.69 55.10
C MET A 624 60.02 3.79 55.24
N ALA A 625 60.04 4.78 54.35
CA ALA A 625 60.94 5.93 54.44
C ALA A 625 60.58 6.86 55.62
N GLU A 626 59.28 7.05 55.87
CA GLU A 626 58.78 7.81 57.03
C GLU A 626 59.05 7.09 58.37
N LEU A 627 58.98 5.76 58.40
CA LEU A 627 59.40 4.94 59.56
C LEU A 627 60.92 5.00 59.78
N GLY A 628 61.74 4.90 58.73
CA GLY A 628 63.20 5.02 58.81
C GLY A 628 63.70 6.42 59.19
N ALA A 629 62.95 7.47 58.85
CA ALA A 629 63.24 8.84 59.28
C ALA A 629 62.93 9.07 60.78
N ARG A 630 62.02 8.29 61.38
CA ARG A 630 61.74 8.32 62.82
C ARG A 630 62.76 7.52 63.66
N GLU A 631 63.51 6.59 63.07
CA GLU A 631 64.55 5.78 63.74
C GLU A 631 65.98 6.34 63.57
N HIS A 632 66.18 7.66 63.76
CA HIS A 632 67.54 8.21 63.90
C HIS A 632 68.00 8.22 65.37
N GLY A 633 68.41 7.03 65.83
CA GLY A 633 69.25 6.83 67.01
C GLY A 633 70.28 5.75 66.70
N ARG A 634 71.49 6.14 66.31
CA ARG A 634 72.57 5.23 65.89
C ARG A 634 73.22 4.56 67.11
N PRO A 635 73.26 3.21 67.26
CA PRO A 635 74.17 2.58 68.22
C PRO A 635 75.49 2.16 67.52
N PRO A 636 76.57 1.93 68.27
CA PRO A 636 77.92 1.80 67.72
C PRO A 636 78.17 0.44 67.06
N LYS A 637 79.11 0.43 66.12
CA LYS A 637 79.60 -0.78 65.43
C LYS A 637 80.30 -1.72 66.43
N ASN A 638 80.07 -3.02 66.23
CA ASN A 638 80.66 -4.19 66.92
C ASN A 638 79.96 -4.67 68.20
N SER A 639 78.65 -4.95 68.15
CA SER A 639 78.02 -5.83 69.13
C SER A 639 77.86 -7.26 68.59
N PHE A 640 78.04 -8.23 69.49
CA PHE A 640 77.87 -9.67 69.32
C PHE A 640 76.57 -10.05 68.56
N TRP A 641 75.51 -9.24 68.71
CA TRP A 641 74.21 -9.43 68.07
C TRP A 641 74.24 -9.29 66.54
N MET A 642 75.18 -8.51 65.96
CA MET A 642 75.31 -8.41 64.50
C MET A 642 75.87 -9.70 63.90
N ARG A 643 76.82 -10.35 64.59
CA ARG A 643 77.40 -11.64 64.18
C ARG A 643 76.39 -12.79 64.32
N TYR A 644 75.52 -12.71 65.33
CA TYR A 644 74.39 -13.64 65.49
C TYR A 644 73.29 -13.43 64.42
N ALA A 645 73.07 -12.18 63.99
CA ALA A 645 72.13 -11.87 62.92
C ALA A 645 72.64 -12.30 61.53
N GLU A 646 73.94 -12.15 61.24
CA GLU A 646 74.55 -12.64 59.99
C GLU A 646 74.49 -14.17 59.89
N THR A 647 74.76 -14.89 60.99
CA THR A 647 74.66 -16.37 61.02
C THR A 647 73.21 -16.87 60.88
N LEU A 648 72.22 -16.12 61.36
CA LEU A 648 70.80 -16.42 61.11
C LEU A 648 70.37 -16.11 59.66
N LEU A 649 70.93 -15.09 59.03
CA LEU A 649 70.65 -14.73 57.64
C LEU A 649 71.27 -15.72 56.64
N GLU A 650 72.46 -16.26 56.92
CA GLU A 650 73.06 -17.34 56.12
C GLU A 650 72.28 -18.66 56.22
N ARG A 651 71.76 -18.99 57.41
CA ARG A 651 70.92 -20.18 57.63
C ARG A 651 69.54 -20.08 56.97
N ASN A 652 69.01 -18.86 56.79
CA ASN A 652 67.75 -18.62 56.08
C ASN A 652 67.92 -18.51 54.56
N ARG A 653 69.10 -18.08 54.04
CA ARG A 653 69.39 -18.12 52.60
C ARG A 653 69.50 -19.54 52.05
N SER A 654 70.07 -20.46 52.83
CA SER A 654 70.18 -21.88 52.45
C SER A 654 68.82 -22.62 52.49
N ARG A 655 67.86 -22.18 53.32
CA ARG A 655 66.47 -22.70 53.30
C ARG A 655 65.57 -22.09 52.20
N ARG A 656 65.91 -20.90 51.68
CA ARG A 656 65.11 -20.21 50.65
C ARG A 656 65.20 -20.83 49.24
N LEU A 657 66.14 -21.75 48.99
CA LEU A 657 66.19 -22.46 47.71
C LEU A 657 65.28 -23.70 47.65
N VAL A 658 64.68 -24.12 48.77
CA VAL A 658 63.93 -25.41 48.83
C VAL A 658 62.43 -25.24 49.10
N ASN A 659 61.95 -24.14 49.67
CA ASN A 659 60.52 -23.94 49.94
C ASN A 659 59.96 -22.65 49.34
N ASN A 660 59.61 -22.67 48.05
CA ASN A 660 58.64 -21.74 47.46
C ASN A 660 57.24 -22.37 47.52
N SER A 661 56.70 -22.50 48.72
CA SER A 661 55.29 -22.81 48.96
C SER A 661 54.90 -22.38 50.38
N ALA A 662 54.74 -21.07 50.58
CA ALA A 662 54.02 -20.55 51.73
C ALA A 662 53.51 -19.14 51.42
N GLU A 663 52.20 -19.01 51.45
CA GLU A 663 51.42 -17.84 51.08
C GLU A 663 51.81 -16.58 51.86
N SER A 664 52.14 -15.52 51.12
CA SER A 664 52.09 -14.15 51.58
C SER A 664 51.05 -13.41 50.74
N SER A 665 50.07 -12.80 51.42
CA SER A 665 48.95 -12.02 50.89
C SER A 665 49.34 -10.74 50.11
N SER A 666 50.57 -10.64 49.62
CA SER A 666 51.00 -9.65 48.62
C SER A 666 51.13 -10.20 47.20
N GLY A 667 50.94 -11.51 46.98
CA GLY A 667 51.09 -12.16 45.67
C GLY A 667 50.00 -11.86 44.63
N VAL A 668 48.81 -11.41 45.05
CA VAL A 668 47.63 -11.30 44.17
C VAL A 668 47.78 -10.23 43.08
N VAL A 669 48.68 -9.26 43.26
CA VAL A 669 48.83 -8.13 42.31
C VAL A 669 49.79 -8.45 41.15
N SER A 670 50.54 -9.56 41.21
CA SER A 670 51.60 -9.87 40.23
C SER A 670 51.22 -10.78 39.06
N LEU A 671 49.94 -11.16 38.91
CA LEU A 671 49.52 -12.20 37.95
C LEU A 671 48.69 -11.73 36.74
N LEU A 672 48.35 -10.43 36.61
CA LEU A 672 47.69 -9.95 35.40
C LEU A 672 48.71 -9.86 34.25
N GLN A 673 48.77 -10.93 33.45
CA GLN A 673 49.56 -11.02 32.24
C GLN A 673 49.23 -9.82 31.33
N LYS A 674 50.26 -9.14 30.83
CA LYS A 674 50.09 -8.04 29.87
C LYS A 674 49.24 -8.57 28.70
N PRO A 675 48.11 -7.91 28.36
CA PRO A 675 47.31 -8.30 27.20
C PRO A 675 48.21 -8.37 25.97
N THR A 676 48.02 -9.42 25.17
CA THR A 676 48.75 -9.61 23.91
C THR A 676 48.56 -8.36 23.04
N GLU A 677 49.65 -7.83 22.50
CA GLU A 677 49.53 -6.77 21.51
C GLU A 677 48.91 -7.37 20.26
N PRO A 678 47.83 -6.79 19.72
CA PRO A 678 47.33 -7.24 18.43
C PRO A 678 48.45 -6.98 17.41
N ASP A 679 48.84 -8.02 16.70
CA ASP A 679 49.85 -7.93 15.66
C ASP A 679 49.15 -7.33 14.44
N PHE A 680 49.55 -6.10 14.13
CA PHE A 680 48.93 -5.26 13.12
C PHE A 680 49.94 -5.00 11.99
N ASP A 681 50.85 -5.96 11.75
CA ASP A 681 51.94 -5.87 10.77
C ASP A 681 51.64 -6.70 9.51
#